data_AF-A0A167GX36-F1
#
_entry.id   AF-A0A167GX36-F1
#
_cell.length_a   1.000
_cell.length_b   1.000
_cell.length_c   1.000
_cell.angle_alpha   90.00
_cell.angle_beta   90.00
_cell.angle_gamma   90.00
#
_symmetry.space_group_name_H-M   'P 1'
#
loop_
_entity.id
_entity.type
_entity.pdbx_description
1 polymer ?
#
loop_
_entity_poly.entity_id
_entity_poly.type
_entity_poly.pdbx_seq_one_letter_code
_entity_poly.pdbx_strand_id
1 'polypeptide(L)'
;MEPQYFTNTLECAFYKRGQGNCIRGASCNYIHAEHTEGLARIGASFTPVRHRFTPSNSFWPSNYWPNNTWSNESWSADYPQPPPVAWSRSNSHVTPKITEAEELTPQEEIAAPEAAWIRHLKGVYVTFGEGATVATVALPWDTVAVRLSKLPQDSSTSTVADLIHNYIGVRVIEENIHLLAAYGGRVAADVTLNDPNIATELITAVREDQSTECDADRVIPIHQRAARFNIISRNKVSCSWHKPSRTVTLSFASRDPAWEAFAKFGTGVYRVSKSRVRPSRPQPSDGPDTDTIMWKLKIDNVPASANRNDIIEEMDESSRPLNVHMSWASYSNPLEASVDQITRNLSTVGPMDPFVTTGSSSQSRRSKLTVRFVDIEHAIAAVQEFDEQPLPFFPQGKLTVQQVSTIRMCIPNHIFTAASQDIEALYGDWKEDWVYTTISKEKKPFRHIKFEGQIHDKVVKAQAAFETVTAGELLCEDGAPLWSASLATKAWAYHEMRKIEHDLGVLVLCDKQRRTLRLLGPRAMFGSAREQIAKLCNGDPRCEFSIPIDHHDGDALRWLLAGGYQDLGRTVGLDKVALDIASQPRRLIISGTDHDLQNAQNYWDHRYKNPNPKWSIQPGQCNLCGLDAEYPVRTGCGHLYCTTCFEDMCFSGAGTPVPEPAIRCYGDGGKCMKLLTMTNIQENVSSFALELILERMFKTFVSQNPEQYRLCPTNTCEQVYRVKMTPAGIKPTDEFEFNCPQCNLALCSTCHVSHETIHCPLREIEEDEEL
;
A
#
# COMPACT_ATOMS: atom_id res chain seq x y z
N MET A 1 -15.10 -23.13 -66.75
CA MET A 1 -14.51 -24.07 -65.77
C MET A 1 -13.68 -23.23 -64.82
N GLU A 2 -14.31 -22.82 -63.72
CA GLU A 2 -13.70 -22.09 -62.60
C GLU A 2 -12.84 -23.03 -61.75
N PRO A 3 -11.78 -22.55 -61.08
CA PRO A 3 -11.28 -23.17 -59.88
C PRO A 3 -12.10 -22.69 -58.68
N GLN A 4 -12.84 -23.59 -58.05
CA GLN A 4 -13.53 -23.36 -56.78
C GLN A 4 -12.50 -23.12 -55.66
N TYR A 5 -12.41 -21.90 -55.16
CA TYR A 5 -11.75 -21.60 -53.89
C TYR A 5 -12.75 -21.78 -52.75
N PHE A 6 -12.66 -22.88 -52.02
CA PHE A 6 -13.31 -23.02 -50.72
C PHE A 6 -12.64 -22.07 -49.72
N THR A 7 -13.31 -20.97 -49.40
CA THR A 7 -13.00 -20.16 -48.21
C THR A 7 -13.57 -20.87 -46.98
N ASN A 8 -12.81 -21.82 -46.42
CA ASN A 8 -13.11 -22.34 -45.08
C ASN A 8 -12.56 -21.34 -44.05
N THR A 9 -13.42 -20.47 -43.56
CA THR A 9 -13.17 -19.71 -42.33
C THR A 9 -13.25 -20.66 -41.14
N LEU A 10 -12.10 -21.09 -40.63
CA LEU A 10 -12.00 -21.96 -39.47
C LEU A 10 -12.07 -21.13 -38.16
N GLU A 11 -12.97 -21.49 -37.26
CA GLU A 11 -13.06 -20.93 -35.91
C GLU A 11 -11.86 -21.36 -35.06
N CYS A 12 -11.44 -20.49 -34.15
CA CYS A 12 -10.34 -20.77 -33.23
C CYS A 12 -10.75 -21.80 -32.17
N ALA A 13 -10.24 -23.04 -32.27
CA ALA A 13 -10.50 -24.11 -31.30
C ALA A 13 -9.98 -23.82 -29.88
N PHE A 14 -9.10 -22.82 -29.72
CA PHE A 14 -8.48 -22.43 -28.45
C PHE A 14 -9.08 -21.15 -27.85
N TYR A 15 -10.18 -20.65 -28.42
CA TYR A 15 -10.91 -19.51 -27.90
C TYR A 15 -11.94 -19.95 -26.86
N LYS A 16 -11.80 -19.50 -25.60
CA LYS A 16 -12.80 -19.75 -24.55
C LYS A 16 -13.92 -18.70 -24.63
N ARG A 17 -15.07 -19.10 -25.18
CA ARG A 17 -16.28 -18.24 -25.27
C ARG A 17 -16.66 -17.71 -23.87
N GLY A 18 -16.89 -16.40 -23.77
CA GLY A 18 -17.31 -15.72 -22.53
C GLY A 18 -16.17 -15.18 -21.65
N GLN A 19 -14.90 -15.48 -21.97
CA GLN A 19 -13.74 -14.99 -21.22
C GLN A 19 -12.79 -14.10 -22.04
N GLY A 20 -13.07 -13.88 -23.33
CA GLY A 20 -12.24 -13.04 -24.21
C GLY A 20 -10.80 -13.54 -24.44
N ASN A 21 -10.48 -14.76 -23.99
CA ASN A 21 -9.10 -15.23 -23.91
C ASN A 21 -8.76 -16.26 -25.00
N CYS A 22 -7.79 -15.90 -25.82
CA CYS A 22 -7.11 -16.79 -26.77
C CYS A 22 -5.65 -16.93 -26.35
N ILE A 23 -5.13 -18.16 -26.38
CA ILE A 23 -3.75 -18.47 -25.99
C ILE A 23 -2.72 -17.75 -26.88
N ARG A 24 -3.11 -17.35 -28.10
CA ARG A 24 -2.27 -16.60 -29.05
C ARG A 24 -2.53 -15.08 -29.06
N GLY A 25 -3.38 -14.58 -28.17
CA GLY A 25 -3.68 -13.16 -28.02
C GLY A 25 -4.02 -12.46 -29.34
N ALA A 26 -3.53 -11.23 -29.50
CA ALA A 26 -3.76 -10.38 -30.68
C ALA A 26 -3.11 -10.89 -31.98
N SER A 27 -2.35 -11.99 -31.93
CA SER A 27 -1.67 -12.60 -33.08
C SER A 27 -2.37 -13.86 -33.62
N CYS A 28 -3.60 -14.13 -33.19
CA CYS A 28 -4.38 -15.27 -33.66
C CYS A 28 -4.91 -15.06 -35.09
N ASN A 29 -4.65 -16.01 -35.99
CA ASN A 29 -5.08 -15.97 -37.39
C ASN A 29 -6.44 -16.66 -37.64
N TYR A 30 -7.11 -17.15 -36.59
CA TYR A 30 -8.41 -17.81 -36.66
C TYR A 30 -9.50 -16.90 -36.09
N ILE A 31 -10.74 -17.05 -36.58
CA ILE A 31 -11.85 -16.17 -36.18
C ILE A 31 -12.29 -16.51 -34.75
N HIS A 32 -12.39 -15.50 -33.89
CA HIS A 32 -12.97 -15.59 -32.55
C HIS A 32 -14.46 -15.25 -32.64
N ALA A 33 -15.34 -16.16 -32.22
CA ALA A 33 -16.78 -16.09 -32.45
C ALA A 33 -17.49 -14.87 -31.84
N GLU A 34 -16.90 -14.17 -30.87
CA GLU A 34 -17.50 -12.95 -30.27
C GLU A 34 -17.55 -11.76 -31.23
N HIS A 35 -16.83 -11.79 -32.35
CA HIS A 35 -16.86 -10.72 -33.37
C HIS A 35 -18.03 -10.82 -34.38
N THR A 36 -18.82 -11.90 -34.38
CA THR A 36 -19.94 -12.06 -35.32
C THR A 36 -21.29 -11.62 -34.76
N GLU A 37 -21.45 -11.53 -33.43
CA GLU A 37 -22.75 -11.23 -32.80
C GLU A 37 -23.09 -9.74 -32.69
N GLY A 38 -22.14 -8.83 -32.94
CA GLY A 38 -22.39 -7.37 -32.98
C GLY A 38 -22.88 -6.82 -34.33
N LEU A 39 -22.80 -7.61 -35.41
CA LEU A 39 -23.05 -7.14 -36.79
C LEU A 39 -24.45 -7.47 -37.33
N ALA A 40 -25.31 -8.10 -36.54
CA ALA A 40 -26.69 -8.44 -36.96
C ALA A 40 -27.72 -7.31 -36.74
N ARG A 41 -27.33 -6.13 -36.22
CA ARG A 41 -28.30 -5.07 -35.86
C ARG A 41 -28.18 -3.73 -36.59
N ILE A 42 -27.24 -3.54 -37.50
CA ILE A 42 -27.20 -2.32 -38.34
C ILE A 42 -26.83 -2.72 -39.77
N GLY A 43 -27.83 -2.68 -40.65
CA GLY A 43 -27.64 -2.91 -42.08
C GLY A 43 -26.91 -1.73 -42.72
N ALA A 44 -25.63 -1.92 -43.03
CA ALA A 44 -24.91 -1.09 -44.00
C ALA A 44 -23.75 -1.90 -44.60
N SER A 45 -23.80 -2.10 -45.91
CA SER A 45 -22.83 -2.84 -46.71
C SER A 45 -21.48 -2.13 -46.76
N PHE A 46 -20.40 -2.74 -46.26
CA PHE A 46 -19.04 -2.32 -46.61
C PHE A 46 -18.06 -3.49 -46.71
N THR A 47 -17.27 -3.44 -47.78
CA THR A 47 -16.12 -4.29 -48.11
C THR A 47 -15.00 -4.15 -47.06
N PRO A 48 -14.28 -5.24 -46.70
CA PRO A 48 -13.23 -5.16 -45.70
C PRO A 48 -11.95 -4.52 -46.27
N VAL A 49 -11.64 -3.31 -45.81
CA VAL A 49 -10.36 -2.64 -46.05
C VAL A 49 -9.29 -3.29 -45.18
N ARG A 50 -8.25 -3.84 -45.82
CA ARG A 50 -7.02 -4.32 -45.18
C ARG A 50 -6.21 -3.13 -44.66
N HIS A 51 -6.14 -2.93 -43.34
CA HIS A 51 -5.10 -2.09 -42.75
C HIS A 51 -3.79 -2.88 -42.59
N ARG A 52 -2.88 -2.71 -43.55
CA ARG A 52 -1.44 -2.93 -43.35
C ARG A 52 -0.89 -1.71 -42.61
N PHE A 53 -0.41 -1.89 -41.38
CA PHE A 53 0.51 -0.93 -40.77
C PHE A 53 1.94 -1.42 -41.01
N THR A 54 2.66 -0.71 -41.88
CA THR A 54 4.12 -0.74 -42.00
C THR A 54 4.67 0.58 -41.47
N PRO A 55 5.82 0.58 -40.77
CA PRO A 55 6.38 1.76 -40.12
C PRO A 55 7.09 2.64 -41.15
N SER A 56 6.87 3.96 -41.12
CA SER A 56 7.66 4.91 -41.91
C SER A 56 8.13 6.08 -41.05
N ASN A 57 9.44 6.25 -41.07
CA ASN A 57 10.20 7.40 -40.63
C ASN A 57 9.70 8.74 -41.22
N SER A 58 9.98 9.79 -40.44
CA SER A 58 10.19 11.21 -40.82
C SER A 58 9.02 11.99 -41.42
N PHE A 59 8.62 13.08 -40.77
CA PHE A 59 8.95 14.46 -41.18
C PHE A 59 8.39 15.47 -40.16
N TRP A 60 9.28 16.22 -39.51
CA TRP A 60 8.97 17.42 -38.74
C TRP A 60 8.85 18.62 -39.71
N PRO A 61 7.90 19.56 -39.54
CA PRO A 61 8.01 20.89 -40.11
C PRO A 61 8.69 21.84 -39.12
N SER A 62 9.90 22.28 -39.49
CA SER A 62 10.51 23.52 -39.02
C SER A 62 9.78 24.72 -39.63
N ASN A 63 9.57 25.79 -38.85
CA ASN A 63 9.92 27.17 -39.20
C ASN A 63 9.55 28.11 -38.04
N TYR A 64 10.55 28.69 -37.37
CA TYR A 64 10.78 30.14 -37.24
C TYR A 64 11.98 30.37 -36.30
N TRP A 65 13.12 30.72 -36.89
CA TRP A 65 14.26 31.38 -36.26
C TRP A 65 14.43 32.75 -36.93
N PRO A 66 15.10 33.71 -36.27
CA PRO A 66 16.09 34.49 -37.01
C PRO A 66 17.44 34.59 -36.28
N ASN A 67 18.49 34.22 -37.03
CA ASN A 67 19.89 34.73 -37.07
C ASN A 67 20.74 34.62 -35.78
N ASN A 68 21.98 34.11 -35.77
CA ASN A 68 23.04 34.32 -36.75
C ASN A 68 24.21 33.29 -36.62
N THR A 69 24.74 32.90 -37.79
CA THR A 69 26.15 32.60 -38.13
C THR A 69 26.97 31.49 -37.44
N TRP A 70 27.09 30.38 -38.18
CA TRP A 70 28.32 29.67 -38.62
C TRP A 70 29.45 29.36 -37.62
N SER A 71 29.68 28.07 -37.34
CA SER A 71 30.69 27.28 -38.07
C SER A 71 30.50 25.79 -37.78
N ASN A 72 30.78 25.00 -38.80
CA ASN A 72 30.47 23.59 -38.93
C ASN A 72 31.81 22.84 -38.87
N GLU A 73 32.09 22.11 -37.80
CA GLU A 73 33.05 21.01 -37.83
C GLU A 73 32.40 19.77 -37.22
N SER A 74 32.10 18.84 -38.14
CA SER A 74 31.97 17.40 -37.95
C SER A 74 32.82 16.90 -36.78
N TRP A 75 32.26 16.00 -35.97
CA TRP A 75 32.84 14.68 -35.68
C TRP A 75 31.72 13.72 -35.31
N SER A 76 31.67 12.61 -36.04
CA SER A 76 30.86 11.43 -35.76
C SER A 76 31.36 10.74 -34.48
N ALA A 77 30.46 10.40 -33.57
CA ALA A 77 30.71 9.38 -32.55
C ALA A 77 29.41 8.62 -32.28
N ASP A 78 29.41 7.35 -32.68
CA ASP A 78 28.44 6.34 -32.29
C ASP A 78 28.35 6.26 -30.76
N TYR A 79 27.15 6.50 -30.20
CA TYR A 79 26.87 6.27 -28.79
C TYR A 79 26.25 4.89 -28.57
N PRO A 80 26.78 4.07 -27.65
CA PRO A 80 26.09 2.86 -27.18
C PRO A 80 24.92 3.27 -26.27
N GLN A 81 23.71 2.87 -26.64
CA GLN A 81 22.55 2.89 -25.75
C GLN A 81 22.82 1.94 -24.56
N PRO A 82 22.62 2.36 -23.29
CA PRO A 82 22.63 1.41 -22.18
C PRO A 82 21.43 0.45 -22.34
N PRO A 83 21.61 -0.86 -22.12
CA PRO A 83 20.54 -1.83 -22.32
C PRO A 83 19.41 -1.64 -21.28
N PRO A 84 18.15 -1.97 -21.63
CA PRO A 84 17.04 -1.90 -20.69
C PRO A 84 17.26 -2.90 -19.54
N VAL A 85 17.37 -2.36 -18.33
CA VAL A 85 17.58 -3.14 -17.11
C VAL A 85 16.23 -3.68 -16.61
N ALA A 86 15.92 -4.93 -16.95
CA ALA A 86 14.78 -5.65 -16.40
C ALA A 86 15.14 -6.26 -15.04
N TRP A 87 14.79 -5.62 -13.92
CA TRP A 87 14.95 -6.18 -12.57
C TRP A 87 13.66 -6.16 -11.76
N SER A 88 13.07 -7.34 -11.55
CA SER A 88 12.25 -7.61 -10.35
C SER A 88 13.15 -8.28 -9.33
N ARG A 89 13.68 -7.52 -8.37
CA ARG A 89 14.46 -8.07 -7.25
C ARG A 89 13.64 -7.94 -5.99
N SER A 90 13.14 -9.08 -5.54
CA SER A 90 12.59 -9.28 -4.21
C SER A 90 13.62 -10.07 -3.40
N ASN A 91 13.80 -9.75 -2.12
CA ASN A 91 14.55 -10.61 -1.20
C ASN A 91 13.72 -11.80 -0.70
N SER A 92 12.47 -11.94 -1.17
CA SER A 92 11.73 -13.20 -1.08
C SER A 92 12.41 -14.25 -1.95
N HIS A 93 13.25 -15.08 -1.34
CA HIS A 93 13.89 -16.26 -1.94
C HIS A 93 14.40 -16.08 -3.38
N VAL A 94 15.67 -15.66 -3.53
CA VAL A 94 16.42 -15.92 -4.76
C VAL A 94 16.59 -17.43 -4.92
N THR A 95 15.78 -18.03 -5.78
CA THR A 95 16.01 -19.36 -6.37
C THR A 95 17.19 -19.24 -7.35
N PRO A 96 18.23 -20.08 -7.30
CA PRO A 96 19.17 -20.16 -8.39
C PRO A 96 18.48 -20.80 -9.61
N LYS A 97 18.69 -20.20 -10.78
CA LYS A 97 18.16 -20.59 -12.11
C LYS A 97 18.03 -22.11 -12.28
N ILE A 98 16.79 -22.61 -12.37
CA ILE A 98 16.43 -23.87 -13.02
C ILE A 98 15.14 -23.62 -13.82
N THR A 99 15.15 -24.11 -15.05
CA THR A 99 14.20 -24.02 -16.16
C THR A 99 12.71 -24.17 -15.81
N GLU A 100 11.89 -23.37 -16.51
CA GLU A 100 10.45 -23.46 -16.77
C GLU A 100 9.68 -24.55 -16.00
N ALA A 101 9.29 -24.22 -14.78
CA ALA A 101 8.11 -24.79 -14.14
C ALA A 101 7.37 -23.61 -13.51
N GLU A 102 6.09 -23.47 -13.84
CA GLU A 102 5.20 -22.36 -13.49
C GLU A 102 5.45 -21.84 -12.06
N GLU A 103 6.08 -20.66 -11.98
CA GLU A 103 6.04 -19.84 -10.78
C GLU A 103 4.58 -19.48 -10.55
N LEU A 104 3.93 -20.18 -9.62
CA LEU A 104 2.73 -19.70 -8.95
C LEU A 104 3.10 -18.34 -8.35
N THR A 105 2.83 -17.27 -9.09
CA THR A 105 2.73 -15.92 -8.55
C THR A 105 1.90 -16.02 -7.29
N PRO A 106 2.39 -15.55 -6.12
CA PRO A 106 1.50 -15.32 -5.00
C PRO A 106 0.38 -14.45 -5.56
N GLN A 107 -0.85 -15.01 -5.64
CA GLN A 107 -2.02 -14.22 -5.98
C GLN A 107 -1.92 -12.95 -5.13
N GLU A 108 -1.90 -11.80 -5.79
CA GLU A 108 -1.97 -10.50 -5.10
C GLU A 108 -3.03 -10.66 -4.03
N GLU A 109 -2.58 -10.61 -2.77
CA GLU A 109 -3.39 -10.74 -1.57
C GLU A 109 -4.59 -9.82 -1.78
N ILE A 110 -5.72 -10.38 -2.23
CA ILE A 110 -6.85 -9.60 -2.71
C ILE A 110 -7.23 -8.66 -1.58
N ALA A 111 -7.15 -7.38 -1.90
CA ALA A 111 -7.39 -6.24 -1.04
C ALA A 111 -8.72 -6.38 -0.30
N ALA A 112 -8.68 -6.93 0.91
CA ALA A 112 -9.80 -6.99 1.82
C ALA A 112 -9.30 -6.41 3.15
N PRO A 113 -9.05 -5.08 3.22
CA PRO A 113 -10.13 -4.09 3.25
C PRO A 113 -9.76 -2.67 2.72
N GLU A 114 -8.90 -2.52 1.71
CA GLU A 114 -8.55 -1.19 1.16
C GLU A 114 -9.74 -0.44 0.52
N ALA A 115 -10.82 -1.16 0.21
CA ALA A 115 -12.02 -0.60 -0.42
C ALA A 115 -12.84 0.35 0.48
N ALA A 116 -12.65 0.33 1.80
CA ALA A 116 -13.56 1.06 2.69
C ALA A 116 -13.20 2.54 2.89
N TRP A 117 -12.00 2.99 2.50
CA TRP A 117 -11.53 4.39 2.72
C TRP A 117 -11.77 4.91 4.14
N ILE A 118 -11.58 4.05 5.14
CA ILE A 118 -11.78 4.40 6.56
C ILE A 118 -10.43 4.73 7.18
N ARG A 119 -10.38 5.70 8.11
CA ARG A 119 -9.21 6.00 8.95
C ARG A 119 -9.63 6.23 10.39
N HIS A 120 -8.76 5.87 11.33
CA HIS A 120 -8.92 6.24 12.73
C HIS A 120 -8.10 7.52 12.97
N LEU A 121 -8.79 8.66 13.01
CA LEU A 121 -8.19 9.99 13.11
C LEU A 121 -8.71 10.67 14.36
N LYS A 122 -7.82 11.20 15.20
CA LYS A 122 -8.20 12.02 16.37
C LYS A 122 -9.24 11.35 17.29
N GLY A 123 -9.10 10.03 17.43
CA GLY A 123 -9.94 9.18 18.28
C GLY A 123 -11.34 8.88 17.74
N VAL A 124 -11.60 9.09 16.45
CA VAL A 124 -12.84 8.71 15.77
C VAL A 124 -12.56 7.97 14.46
N TYR A 125 -13.54 7.20 13.98
CA TYR A 125 -13.48 6.53 12.68
C TYR A 125 -14.12 7.43 11.61
N VAL A 126 -13.35 7.74 10.58
CA VAL A 126 -13.76 8.62 9.48
C VAL A 126 -13.81 7.80 8.20
N THR A 127 -14.96 7.76 7.55
CA THR A 127 -15.11 7.16 6.22
C THR A 127 -15.03 8.26 5.17
N PHE A 128 -14.17 8.07 4.17
CA PHE A 128 -14.01 9.02 3.09
C PHE A 128 -14.72 8.56 1.81
N GLY A 129 -15.43 9.48 1.18
CA GLY A 129 -16.04 9.30 -0.13
C GLY A 129 -15.18 9.87 -1.25
N GLU A 130 -15.76 9.99 -2.44
CA GLU A 130 -15.07 10.57 -3.59
C GLU A 130 -14.61 12.02 -3.31
N GLY A 131 -13.48 12.40 -3.89
CA GLY A 131 -12.80 13.65 -3.60
C GLY A 131 -12.27 13.75 -2.17
N ALA A 132 -12.06 12.61 -1.48
CA ALA A 132 -11.68 12.54 -0.07
C ALA A 132 -12.64 13.30 0.87
N THR A 133 -13.90 13.43 0.46
CA THR A 133 -14.95 14.05 1.28
C THR A 133 -15.22 13.20 2.51
N VAL A 134 -15.48 13.83 3.66
CA VAL A 134 -15.89 13.09 4.87
C VAL A 134 -17.33 12.63 4.66
N ALA A 135 -17.51 11.31 4.48
CA ALA A 135 -18.83 10.71 4.27
C ALA A 135 -19.53 10.44 5.61
N THR A 136 -18.81 9.84 6.56
CA THR A 136 -19.33 9.57 7.91
C THR A 136 -18.25 9.71 8.97
N VAL A 137 -18.65 10.15 10.16
CA VAL A 137 -17.82 10.16 11.38
C VAL A 137 -18.52 9.30 12.42
N ALA A 138 -17.90 8.17 12.76
CA ALA A 138 -18.37 7.25 13.78
C ALA A 138 -17.45 7.35 15.00
N LEU A 139 -18.01 7.66 16.16
CA LEU A 139 -17.26 7.61 17.40
C LEU A 139 -17.12 6.14 17.84
N PRO A 140 -16.01 5.76 18.50
CA PRO A 140 -15.80 4.37 18.96
C PRO A 140 -16.89 3.83 19.89
N TRP A 141 -17.71 4.72 20.45
CA TRP A 141 -18.82 4.40 21.34
C TRP A 141 -20.22 4.62 20.71
N ASP A 142 -20.31 5.13 19.48
CA ASP A 142 -21.61 5.30 18.78
C ASP A 142 -22.21 3.97 18.37
N THR A 143 -21.35 3.04 17.94
CA THR A 143 -21.74 1.70 17.54
C THR A 143 -20.87 0.71 18.27
N VAL A 144 -21.51 -0.30 18.86
CA VAL A 144 -20.82 -1.41 19.50
C VAL A 144 -21.04 -2.61 18.63
N ALA A 145 -19.98 -3.31 18.28
CA ALA A 145 -20.13 -4.62 17.69
C ALA A 145 -19.98 -5.71 18.77
N VAL A 146 -20.84 -6.71 18.67
CA VAL A 146 -20.76 -7.94 19.47
C VAL A 146 -20.44 -9.07 18.51
N ARG A 147 -19.41 -9.84 18.82
CA ARG A 147 -19.15 -11.10 18.14
C ARG A 147 -19.88 -12.20 18.87
N LEU A 148 -20.73 -12.91 18.14
CA LEU A 148 -21.28 -14.18 18.54
C LEU A 148 -20.38 -15.28 17.96
N SER A 149 -19.72 -16.03 18.83
CA SER A 149 -18.80 -17.11 18.48
C SER A 149 -19.45 -18.47 18.74
N LYS A 150 -18.87 -19.53 18.15
CA LYS A 150 -19.32 -20.93 18.31
C LYS A 150 -20.76 -21.19 17.82
N LEU A 151 -21.20 -20.45 16.79
CA LEU A 151 -22.51 -20.67 16.16
C LEU A 151 -22.52 -21.97 15.34
N PRO A 152 -23.70 -22.60 15.14
CA PRO A 152 -23.87 -23.75 14.26
C PRO A 152 -23.34 -23.51 12.84
N GLN A 153 -22.89 -24.57 12.16
CA GLN A 153 -22.23 -24.46 10.84
C GLN A 153 -23.14 -23.88 9.74
N ASP A 154 -24.44 -24.12 9.85
CA ASP A 154 -25.49 -23.71 8.93
C ASP A 154 -26.11 -22.35 9.28
N SER A 155 -25.53 -21.62 10.23
CA SER A 155 -26.01 -20.30 10.63
C SER A 155 -25.98 -19.31 9.46
N SER A 156 -27.14 -18.75 9.16
CA SER A 156 -27.34 -17.60 8.26
C SER A 156 -27.50 -16.30 9.05
N THR A 157 -27.44 -15.16 8.35
CA THR A 157 -27.78 -13.84 8.90
C THR A 157 -29.16 -13.84 9.57
N SER A 158 -30.16 -14.48 8.95
CA SER A 158 -31.51 -14.63 9.50
C SER A 158 -31.54 -15.43 10.81
N THR A 159 -30.87 -16.58 10.87
CA THR A 159 -30.83 -17.39 12.11
C THR A 159 -30.14 -16.66 13.26
N VAL A 160 -29.12 -15.84 12.97
CA VAL A 160 -28.44 -15.01 13.96
C VAL A 160 -29.35 -13.87 14.43
N ALA A 161 -30.11 -13.24 13.53
CA ALA A 161 -31.09 -12.22 13.89
C ALA A 161 -32.18 -12.79 14.82
N ASP A 162 -32.69 -13.99 14.50
CA ASP A 162 -33.68 -14.70 15.33
C ASP A 162 -33.10 -15.07 16.70
N LEU A 163 -31.85 -15.52 16.75
CA LEU A 163 -31.14 -15.83 18.00
C LEU A 163 -31.07 -14.61 18.92
N ILE A 164 -30.68 -13.44 18.38
CA ILE A 164 -30.61 -12.19 19.15
C ILE A 164 -32.00 -11.77 19.64
N HIS A 165 -33.02 -11.91 18.78
CA HIS A 165 -34.39 -11.61 19.17
C HIS A 165 -34.87 -12.51 20.32
N ASN A 166 -34.46 -13.77 20.34
CA ASN A 166 -34.81 -14.69 21.43
C ASN A 166 -34.08 -14.36 22.74
N TYR A 167 -32.83 -13.89 22.70
CA TYR A 167 -32.07 -13.54 23.91
C TYR A 167 -32.57 -12.26 24.58
N ILE A 168 -32.82 -11.21 23.80
CA ILE A 168 -33.04 -9.86 24.34
C ILE A 168 -34.27 -9.15 23.76
N GLY A 169 -35.08 -9.83 22.95
CA GLY A 169 -36.30 -9.25 22.35
C GLY A 169 -36.05 -8.23 21.23
N VAL A 170 -34.79 -7.95 20.88
CA VAL A 170 -34.42 -6.93 19.88
C VAL A 170 -34.28 -7.56 18.50
N ARG A 171 -34.93 -6.94 17.50
CA ARG A 171 -34.74 -7.32 16.09
C ARG A 171 -33.57 -6.57 15.49
N VAL A 172 -32.56 -7.31 15.05
CA VAL A 172 -31.41 -6.76 14.33
C VAL A 172 -31.61 -6.90 12.83
N ILE A 173 -31.24 -5.86 12.09
CA ILE A 173 -31.27 -5.81 10.63
C ILE A 173 -30.18 -6.74 10.08
N GLU A 174 -30.48 -7.59 9.11
CA GLU A 174 -29.54 -8.61 8.60
C GLU A 174 -28.27 -8.00 8.00
N GLU A 175 -28.36 -6.81 7.41
CA GLU A 175 -27.22 -6.06 6.88
C GLU A 175 -26.19 -5.67 7.97
N ASN A 176 -26.60 -5.63 9.23
CA ASN A 176 -25.70 -5.37 10.38
C ASN A 176 -25.01 -6.64 10.89
N ILE A 177 -25.33 -7.81 10.33
CA ILE A 177 -24.79 -9.11 10.70
C ILE A 177 -23.80 -9.54 9.64
N HIS A 178 -22.54 -9.70 10.03
CA HIS A 178 -21.50 -10.19 9.16
C HIS A 178 -21.00 -11.57 9.61
N LEU A 179 -21.27 -12.58 8.81
CA LEU A 179 -20.78 -13.94 9.04
C LEU A 179 -19.28 -14.02 8.75
N LEU A 180 -18.54 -14.51 9.73
CA LEU A 180 -17.12 -14.80 9.63
C LEU A 180 -16.95 -16.29 9.36
N ALA A 181 -16.17 -16.61 8.32
CA ALA A 181 -15.75 -17.97 8.08
C ALA A 181 -14.84 -18.43 9.22
N ALA A 182 -15.20 -19.52 9.90
CA ALA A 182 -14.28 -20.23 10.76
C ALA A 182 -13.97 -21.61 10.18
N TYR A 183 -12.69 -21.98 10.20
CA TYR A 183 -12.25 -23.32 9.88
C TYR A 183 -12.68 -24.27 11.00
N GLY A 184 -13.19 -25.47 10.68
CA GLY A 184 -13.58 -26.45 11.70
C GLY A 184 -15.07 -26.50 12.07
N GLY A 185 -15.96 -25.94 11.25
CA GLY A 185 -17.40 -26.23 11.33
C GLY A 185 -18.19 -25.41 12.35
N ARG A 186 -17.62 -24.35 12.93
CA ARG A 186 -18.35 -23.35 13.71
C ARG A 186 -18.28 -22.02 12.99
N VAL A 187 -19.37 -21.25 13.01
CA VAL A 187 -19.43 -19.91 12.40
C VAL A 187 -19.30 -18.88 13.52
N ALA A 188 -18.74 -17.72 13.21
CA ALA A 188 -18.85 -16.56 14.08
C ALA A 188 -19.61 -15.46 13.32
N ALA A 189 -20.32 -14.61 14.03
CA ALA A 189 -21.02 -13.49 13.43
C ALA A 189 -20.68 -12.21 14.19
N ASP A 190 -20.25 -11.19 13.47
CA ASP A 190 -20.15 -9.85 14.04
C ASP A 190 -21.46 -9.11 13.81
N VAL A 191 -22.02 -8.61 14.89
CA VAL A 191 -23.29 -7.89 14.88
C VAL A 191 -23.03 -6.46 15.28
N THR A 192 -23.30 -5.51 14.40
CA THR A 192 -23.19 -4.09 14.71
C THR A 192 -24.50 -3.60 15.36
N LEU A 193 -24.39 -3.04 16.56
CA LEU A 193 -25.50 -2.51 17.34
C LEU A 193 -25.31 -1.01 17.57
N ASN A 194 -26.42 -0.27 17.58
CA ASN A 194 -26.43 1.19 17.73
C ASN A 194 -26.53 1.64 19.21
N ASP A 195 -26.59 0.69 20.16
CA ASP A 195 -26.72 0.98 21.59
C ASP A 195 -25.76 0.09 22.41
N PRO A 196 -24.83 0.69 23.18
CA PRO A 196 -23.92 -0.05 24.05
C PRO A 196 -24.61 -0.82 25.18
N ASN A 197 -25.78 -0.38 25.64
CA ASN A 197 -26.55 -1.09 26.68
C ASN A 197 -27.12 -2.38 26.11
N ILE A 198 -27.71 -2.34 24.91
CA ILE A 198 -28.19 -3.53 24.19
C ILE A 198 -27.06 -4.51 23.95
N ALA A 199 -25.87 -4.03 23.58
CA ALA A 199 -24.69 -4.88 23.41
C ALA A 199 -24.28 -5.56 24.73
N THR A 200 -24.32 -4.82 25.85
CA THR A 200 -23.99 -5.36 27.17
C THR A 200 -25.03 -6.38 27.65
N GLU A 201 -26.30 -6.09 27.43
CA GLU A 201 -27.42 -6.98 27.72
C GLU A 201 -27.31 -8.28 26.90
N LEU A 202 -27.03 -8.19 25.60
CA LEU A 202 -26.81 -9.36 24.74
C LEU A 202 -25.64 -10.21 25.25
N ILE A 203 -24.50 -9.60 25.57
CA ILE A 203 -23.33 -10.32 26.08
C ILE A 203 -23.66 -11.01 27.40
N THR A 204 -24.36 -10.32 28.30
CA THR A 204 -24.74 -10.87 29.60
C THR A 204 -25.72 -12.04 29.43
N ALA A 205 -26.77 -11.86 28.62
CA ALA A 205 -27.77 -12.89 28.34
C ALA A 205 -27.16 -14.15 27.74
N VAL A 206 -26.24 -14.00 26.77
CA VAL A 206 -25.55 -15.15 26.16
C VAL A 206 -24.62 -15.82 27.17
N ARG A 207 -23.89 -15.07 28.00
CA ARG A 207 -22.98 -15.64 29.01
C ARG A 207 -23.71 -16.37 30.15
N GLU A 208 -24.92 -15.95 30.49
CA GLU A 208 -25.75 -16.59 31.52
C GLU A 208 -26.49 -17.82 31.01
N ASP A 209 -26.65 -17.96 29.70
CA ASP A 209 -27.33 -19.10 29.09
C ASP A 209 -26.43 -20.34 29.01
N GLN A 210 -26.61 -21.24 29.97
CA GLN A 210 -25.92 -22.53 30.02
C GLN A 210 -26.46 -23.56 29.01
N SER A 211 -27.54 -23.26 28.29
CA SER A 211 -28.16 -24.17 27.32
C SER A 211 -27.49 -24.15 25.95
N THR A 212 -26.67 -23.15 25.66
CA THR A 212 -25.94 -23.02 24.39
C THR A 212 -24.42 -22.98 24.60
N GLU A 213 -23.66 -23.41 23.59
CA GLU A 213 -22.20 -23.21 23.56
C GLU A 213 -21.80 -21.84 22.97
N CYS A 214 -22.77 -20.93 22.77
CA CYS A 214 -22.54 -19.64 22.13
C CYS A 214 -21.77 -18.72 23.09
N ASP A 215 -20.75 -18.02 22.58
CA ASP A 215 -20.07 -16.97 23.33
C ASP A 215 -20.34 -15.61 22.72
N ALA A 216 -20.36 -14.57 23.54
CA ALA A 216 -20.55 -13.20 23.12
C ALA A 216 -19.47 -12.28 23.70
N ASP A 217 -18.76 -11.56 22.83
CA ASP A 217 -17.71 -10.61 23.20
C ASP A 217 -17.82 -9.30 22.43
N ARG A 218 -17.40 -8.19 23.05
CA ARG A 218 -17.31 -6.89 22.35
C ARG A 218 -16.16 -6.92 21.36
N VAL A 219 -16.42 -6.45 20.15
CA VAL A 219 -15.42 -6.35 19.08
C VAL A 219 -15.50 -4.99 18.38
N ILE A 220 -14.45 -4.65 17.64
CA ILE A 220 -14.48 -3.48 16.75
C ILE A 220 -15.43 -3.80 15.57
N PRO A 221 -16.39 -2.92 15.24
CA PRO A 221 -17.25 -3.08 14.07
C PRO A 221 -16.47 -3.37 12.80
N ILE A 222 -16.98 -4.29 11.96
CA ILE A 222 -16.24 -4.77 10.79
C ILE A 222 -15.81 -3.65 9.83
N HIS A 223 -16.69 -2.68 9.59
CA HIS A 223 -16.40 -1.53 8.74
C HIS A 223 -15.21 -0.72 9.32
N GLN A 224 -15.12 -0.57 10.64
CA GLN A 224 -14.03 0.16 11.29
C GLN A 224 -12.68 -0.59 11.28
N ARG A 225 -12.66 -1.92 11.10
CA ARG A 225 -11.40 -2.69 11.03
C ARG A 225 -10.56 -2.36 9.81
N ALA A 226 -11.19 -1.85 8.75
CA ALA A 226 -10.53 -1.38 7.55
C ALA A 226 -9.66 -0.14 7.76
N ALA A 227 -9.83 0.56 8.89
CA ALA A 227 -9.13 1.80 9.23
C ALA A 227 -7.61 1.66 9.47
N ARG A 228 -7.03 0.48 9.22
CA ARG A 228 -5.64 0.11 9.53
C ARG A 228 -4.65 0.31 8.37
N PHE A 229 -5.02 1.06 7.32
CA PHE A 229 -4.10 1.37 6.23
C PHE A 229 -2.93 2.25 6.74
N ASN A 230 -1.70 1.95 6.30
CA ASN A 230 -0.47 2.62 6.73
C ASN A 230 -0.15 2.52 8.25
N ILE A 231 -0.81 1.60 8.95
CA ILE A 231 -0.53 1.25 10.36
C ILE A 231 0.12 -0.14 10.40
N ILE A 232 1.07 -0.34 11.31
CA ILE A 232 1.70 -1.64 11.52
C ILE A 232 0.62 -2.65 11.91
N SER A 233 0.37 -3.64 11.05
CA SER A 233 -0.54 -4.73 11.37
C SER A 233 0.21 -5.86 12.08
N ARG A 234 -0.37 -6.37 13.16
CA ARG A 234 0.14 -7.53 13.92
C ARG A 234 -0.89 -8.65 14.07
N ASN A 235 -1.98 -8.61 13.32
CA ASN A 235 -3.00 -9.66 13.33
C ASN A 235 -2.58 -10.93 12.54
N LYS A 236 -1.34 -10.99 12.05
CA LYS A 236 -0.83 -12.09 11.24
C LYS A 236 0.04 -13.01 12.09
N VAL A 237 -0.09 -14.32 11.90
CA VAL A 237 0.68 -15.34 12.59
C VAL A 237 1.33 -16.28 11.58
N SER A 238 2.60 -16.57 11.79
CA SER A 238 3.39 -17.54 11.04
C SER A 238 3.58 -18.79 11.88
N CYS A 239 2.98 -19.88 11.42
CA CYS A 239 3.17 -21.22 11.95
C CYS A 239 4.25 -21.96 11.13
N SER A 240 5.14 -22.69 11.79
CA SER A 240 6.12 -23.52 11.10
C SER A 240 6.40 -24.82 11.86
N TRP A 241 6.68 -25.88 11.12
CA TRP A 241 6.98 -27.20 11.67
C TRP A 241 7.96 -27.97 10.77
N HIS A 242 8.61 -29.00 11.31
CA HIS A 242 9.54 -29.82 10.54
C HIS A 242 8.80 -30.69 9.51
N LYS A 243 9.33 -30.71 8.28
CA LYS A 243 8.91 -31.63 7.22
C LYS A 243 9.14 -33.08 7.64
N PRO A 244 8.40 -34.05 7.07
CA PRO A 244 8.59 -35.44 7.40
C PRO A 244 10.00 -35.88 7.00
N SER A 245 10.68 -36.58 7.90
CA SER A 245 12.03 -37.09 7.69
C SER A 245 12.14 -38.54 8.14
N ARG A 246 13.16 -39.25 7.68
CA ARG A 246 13.43 -40.65 8.01
C ARG A 246 14.90 -40.85 8.34
N THR A 247 15.20 -41.99 8.97
CA THR A 247 16.56 -42.46 9.19
C THR A 247 16.92 -43.49 8.14
N VAL A 248 18.08 -43.34 7.52
CA VAL A 248 18.61 -44.29 6.55
C VAL A 248 19.83 -44.98 7.15
N THR A 249 19.87 -46.30 7.14
CA THR A 249 21.03 -47.09 7.55
C THR A 249 21.75 -47.60 6.31
N LEU A 250 22.99 -47.18 6.16
CA LEU A 250 23.91 -47.65 5.14
C LEU A 250 24.81 -48.74 5.72
N SER A 251 24.96 -49.84 5.00
CA SER A 251 25.83 -50.95 5.38
C SER A 251 26.99 -51.08 4.40
N PHE A 252 28.20 -51.20 4.93
CA PHE A 252 29.45 -51.29 4.17
C PHE A 252 30.22 -52.57 4.51
N ALA A 253 30.95 -53.08 3.53
CA ALA A 253 31.78 -54.29 3.69
C ALA A 253 33.02 -54.02 4.56
N SER A 254 33.51 -52.79 4.58
CA SER A 254 34.77 -52.42 5.22
C SER A 254 34.67 -51.08 5.93
N ARG A 255 35.62 -50.84 6.84
CA ARG A 255 35.66 -49.66 7.71
C ARG A 255 35.85 -48.38 6.91
N ASP A 256 36.79 -48.36 5.97
CA ASP A 256 37.25 -47.12 5.35
C ASP A 256 36.17 -46.41 4.51
N PRO A 257 35.40 -47.10 3.64
CA PRO A 257 34.28 -46.48 2.92
C PRO A 257 33.19 -45.94 3.85
N ALA A 258 32.93 -46.62 4.97
CA ALA A 258 31.95 -46.18 5.95
C ALA A 258 32.37 -44.88 6.66
N TRP A 259 33.66 -44.76 7.00
CA TRP A 259 34.23 -43.56 7.61
C TRP A 259 34.37 -42.40 6.63
N GLU A 260 34.70 -42.69 5.36
CA GLU A 260 34.72 -41.69 4.29
C GLU A 260 33.31 -41.12 4.05
N ALA A 261 32.30 -41.98 3.93
CA ALA A 261 30.91 -41.55 3.81
C ALA A 261 30.46 -40.72 5.02
N PHE A 262 30.79 -41.16 6.25
CA PHE A 262 30.51 -40.40 7.48
C PHE A 262 31.11 -38.98 7.43
N ALA A 263 32.38 -38.86 7.03
CA ALA A 263 33.06 -37.58 6.91
C ALA A 263 32.39 -36.67 5.87
N LYS A 264 32.10 -37.18 4.67
CA LYS A 264 31.49 -36.40 3.57
C LYS A 264 30.05 -35.97 3.85
N PHE A 265 29.24 -36.82 4.49
CA PHE A 265 27.93 -36.40 4.99
C PHE A 265 28.06 -35.39 6.14
N GLY A 266 29.04 -35.55 7.03
CA GLY A 266 29.25 -34.68 8.20
C GLY A 266 29.69 -33.27 7.83
N THR A 267 30.56 -33.14 6.83
CA THR A 267 30.99 -31.84 6.28
C THR A 267 29.91 -31.20 5.40
N GLY A 268 28.94 -31.98 4.93
CA GLY A 268 27.86 -31.55 4.05
C GLY A 268 28.26 -31.48 2.58
N VAL A 269 29.33 -32.20 2.21
CA VAL A 269 29.73 -32.49 0.82
C VAL A 269 28.65 -33.33 0.17
N TYR A 270 28.24 -34.42 0.82
CA TYR A 270 27.07 -35.20 0.38
C TYR A 270 25.78 -34.61 0.94
N ARG A 271 24.81 -34.35 0.06
CA ARG A 271 23.48 -33.80 0.38
C ARG A 271 22.37 -34.60 -0.27
N VAL A 272 21.53 -35.24 0.54
CA VAL A 272 20.38 -35.99 0.01
C VAL A 272 19.27 -35.03 -0.39
N SER A 273 18.86 -35.07 -1.66
CA SER A 273 17.85 -34.17 -2.24
C SER A 273 18.15 -32.68 -1.93
N LYS A 274 19.42 -32.27 -2.09
CA LYS A 274 19.95 -30.92 -1.80
C LYS A 274 19.89 -30.51 -0.31
N SER A 275 19.46 -31.40 0.58
CA SER A 275 19.39 -31.18 2.02
C SER A 275 20.62 -31.72 2.72
N ARG A 276 21.19 -30.96 3.67
CA ARG A 276 22.17 -31.51 4.62
C ARG A 276 21.49 -32.60 5.46
N VAL A 277 22.22 -33.62 5.85
CA VAL A 277 21.75 -34.72 6.71
C VAL A 277 22.66 -34.86 7.93
N ARG A 278 22.29 -35.68 8.92
CA ARG A 278 23.11 -35.90 10.13
C ARG A 278 23.58 -37.35 10.19
N PRO A 279 24.85 -37.65 9.86
CA PRO A 279 25.37 -38.99 9.99
C PRO A 279 25.75 -39.30 11.45
N SER A 280 25.59 -40.55 11.85
CA SER A 280 26.08 -41.12 13.10
C SER A 280 27.45 -41.76 12.92
N ARG A 281 28.24 -41.89 13.97
CA ARG A 281 29.55 -42.54 13.89
C ARG A 281 29.38 -43.99 13.38
N PRO A 282 30.17 -44.45 12.38
CA PRO A 282 30.10 -45.83 11.91
C PRO A 282 30.36 -46.83 13.03
N GLN A 283 29.51 -47.86 13.12
CA GLN A 283 29.62 -48.92 14.12
C GLN A 283 29.78 -50.29 13.45
N PRO A 284 30.63 -51.18 13.97
CA PRO A 284 30.68 -52.56 13.51
C PRO A 284 29.38 -53.28 13.89
N SER A 285 28.95 -54.21 13.05
CA SER A 285 27.76 -55.04 13.20
C SER A 285 28.03 -56.41 12.61
N ASP A 286 27.40 -57.44 13.18
CA ASP A 286 27.47 -58.79 12.65
C ASP A 286 26.86 -58.83 11.24
N GLY A 287 27.56 -59.52 10.33
CA GLY A 287 27.13 -59.77 8.96
C GLY A 287 26.17 -60.96 8.86
N PRO A 288 25.79 -61.35 7.64
CA PRO A 288 24.92 -62.51 7.40
C PRO A 288 25.56 -63.84 7.84
N ASP A 289 26.89 -63.92 7.76
CA ASP A 289 27.71 -65.05 8.22
C ASP A 289 28.44 -64.71 9.52
N THR A 290 28.58 -65.70 10.41
CA THR A 290 29.16 -65.56 11.77
C THR A 290 30.60 -65.04 11.83
N ASP A 291 31.30 -64.93 10.69
CA ASP A 291 32.70 -64.47 10.59
C ASP A 291 32.89 -63.13 9.84
N THR A 292 31.83 -62.48 9.35
CA THR A 292 31.96 -61.22 8.58
C THR A 292 31.49 -60.00 9.36
N ILE A 293 32.40 -59.04 9.61
CA ILE A 293 32.08 -57.75 10.25
C ILE A 293 31.63 -56.74 9.20
N MET A 294 30.39 -56.27 9.30
CA MET A 294 29.83 -55.20 8.48
C MET A 294 29.88 -53.87 9.23
N TRP A 295 29.99 -52.75 8.51
CA TRP A 295 29.97 -51.42 9.11
C TRP A 295 28.66 -50.70 8.82
N LYS A 296 27.94 -50.28 9.86
CA LYS A 296 26.68 -49.56 9.75
C LYS A 296 26.85 -48.07 10.04
N LEU A 297 26.31 -47.25 9.16
CA LEU A 297 26.24 -45.80 9.27
C LEU A 297 24.77 -45.38 9.20
N LYS A 298 24.23 -44.81 10.28
CA LYS A 298 22.88 -44.21 10.24
C LYS A 298 22.97 -42.76 9.83
N ILE A 299 22.03 -42.32 9.00
CA ILE A 299 21.85 -40.97 8.52
C ILE A 299 20.47 -40.51 8.95
N ASP A 300 20.41 -39.56 9.86
CA ASP A 300 19.17 -38.98 10.38
C ASP A 300 18.79 -37.70 9.63
N ASN A 301 17.50 -37.36 9.70
CA ASN A 301 16.89 -36.19 9.05
C ASN A 301 16.94 -36.24 7.51
N VAL A 302 16.89 -37.44 6.92
CA VAL A 302 16.74 -37.60 5.46
C VAL A 302 15.32 -37.19 5.06
N PRO A 303 15.10 -36.30 4.08
CA PRO A 303 13.76 -35.91 3.66
C PRO A 303 12.90 -37.13 3.31
N ALA A 304 11.64 -37.16 3.74
CA ALA A 304 10.77 -38.30 3.44
C ALA A 304 10.43 -38.44 1.95
N SER A 305 10.62 -37.39 1.15
CA SER A 305 10.50 -37.47 -0.32
C SER A 305 11.70 -38.14 -0.98
N ALA A 306 12.83 -38.28 -0.28
CA ALA A 306 14.03 -38.87 -0.85
C ALA A 306 13.88 -40.38 -1.05
N ASN A 307 14.32 -40.86 -2.20
CA ASN A 307 14.34 -42.28 -2.55
C ASN A 307 15.78 -42.85 -2.42
N ARG A 308 15.93 -44.15 -2.69
CA ARG A 308 17.24 -44.83 -2.61
C ARG A 308 18.27 -44.26 -3.60
N ASN A 309 17.85 -43.89 -4.81
CA ASN A 309 18.74 -43.37 -5.84
C ASN A 309 19.27 -41.99 -5.45
N ASP A 310 18.44 -41.13 -4.85
CA ASP A 310 18.85 -39.81 -4.35
C ASP A 310 20.01 -39.87 -3.34
N ILE A 311 20.23 -41.04 -2.71
CA ILE A 311 21.32 -41.28 -1.75
C ILE A 311 22.53 -41.89 -2.45
N ILE A 312 22.33 -42.85 -3.36
CA ILE A 312 23.41 -43.54 -4.08
C ILE A 312 24.09 -42.62 -5.09
N GLU A 313 23.32 -41.79 -5.81
CA GLU A 313 23.84 -40.86 -6.81
C GLU A 313 24.68 -39.74 -6.21
N GLU A 314 24.41 -39.39 -4.95
CA GLU A 314 25.17 -38.37 -4.22
C GLU A 314 26.55 -38.88 -3.75
N MET A 315 26.76 -40.20 -3.76
CA MET A 315 27.97 -40.84 -3.23
C MET A 315 28.92 -41.27 -4.35
N ASP A 316 30.21 -41.05 -4.13
CA ASP A 316 31.29 -41.54 -4.99
C ASP A 316 31.26 -43.07 -5.08
N GLU A 317 31.64 -43.62 -6.25
CA GLU A 317 31.61 -45.06 -6.51
C GLU A 317 32.39 -45.89 -5.48
N SER A 318 33.55 -45.38 -5.03
CA SER A 318 34.41 -46.01 -4.01
C SER A 318 33.78 -46.04 -2.62
N SER A 319 32.81 -45.16 -2.35
CA SER A 319 32.12 -45.04 -1.08
C SER A 319 30.68 -45.58 -1.14
N ARG A 320 30.29 -46.36 -2.16
CA ARG A 320 28.91 -46.85 -2.27
C ARG A 320 28.59 -47.94 -1.24
N PRO A 321 27.42 -47.88 -0.58
CA PRO A 321 27.02 -48.87 0.40
C PRO A 321 26.55 -50.16 -0.27
N LEU A 322 26.77 -51.30 0.39
CA LEU A 322 26.24 -52.61 -0.03
C LEU A 322 24.72 -52.63 0.07
N ASN A 323 24.19 -52.15 1.21
CA ASN A 323 22.76 -52.11 1.47
C ASN A 323 22.33 -50.74 1.99
N VAL A 324 21.16 -50.31 1.54
CA VAL A 324 20.51 -49.07 1.98
C VAL A 324 19.16 -49.45 2.57
N HIS A 325 19.03 -49.36 3.88
CA HIS A 325 17.78 -49.59 4.59
C HIS A 325 17.15 -48.26 4.99
N MET A 326 15.94 -47.97 4.51
CA MET A 326 15.23 -46.73 4.81
C MET A 326 14.13 -47.00 5.83
N SER A 327 14.13 -46.30 6.97
CA SER A 327 13.05 -46.39 7.94
C SER A 327 11.76 -45.76 7.41
N TRP A 328 10.67 -45.98 8.15
CA TRP A 328 9.46 -45.19 8.02
C TRP A 328 9.75 -43.70 8.26
N ALA A 329 8.98 -42.85 7.61
CA ALA A 329 9.00 -41.41 7.84
C ALA A 329 8.44 -41.08 9.22
N SER A 330 8.87 -39.96 9.80
CA SER A 330 8.43 -39.45 11.09
C SER A 330 6.92 -39.27 11.14
N TYR A 331 6.31 -38.86 10.02
CA TYR A 331 4.87 -38.87 9.79
C TYR A 331 4.58 -38.94 8.28
N SER A 332 3.36 -39.34 7.90
CA SER A 332 2.92 -39.45 6.50
C SER A 332 1.79 -38.50 6.12
N ASN A 333 1.40 -37.61 7.03
CA ASN A 333 0.33 -36.62 6.81
C ASN A 333 0.69 -35.68 5.62
N PRO A 334 -0.18 -35.57 4.59
CA PRO A 334 0.00 -34.63 3.49
C PRO A 334 0.11 -33.18 3.96
N LEU A 335 0.70 -32.30 3.15
CA LEU A 335 0.87 -30.89 3.51
C LEU A 335 -0.49 -30.21 3.68
N GLU A 336 -1.41 -30.47 2.77
CA GLU A 336 -2.78 -29.93 2.75
C GLU A 336 -3.51 -30.35 4.04
N ALA A 337 -3.51 -31.65 4.34
CA ALA A 337 -4.10 -32.17 5.57
C ALA A 337 -3.43 -31.61 6.85
N SER A 338 -2.12 -31.32 6.81
CA SER A 338 -1.39 -30.71 7.92
C SER A 338 -1.81 -29.27 8.12
N VAL A 339 -1.92 -28.51 7.03
CA VAL A 339 -2.40 -27.13 7.01
C VAL A 339 -3.83 -27.06 7.52
N ASP A 340 -4.70 -27.97 7.07
CA ASP A 340 -6.10 -28.01 7.50
C ASP A 340 -6.23 -28.31 8.99
N GLN A 341 -5.41 -29.22 9.54
CA GLN A 341 -5.42 -29.52 10.97
C GLN A 341 -4.89 -28.35 11.81
N ILE A 342 -3.78 -27.72 11.40
CA ILE A 342 -3.24 -26.58 12.15
C ILE A 342 -4.20 -25.39 12.05
N THR A 343 -4.77 -25.12 10.89
CA THR A 343 -5.75 -24.04 10.70
C THR A 343 -7.01 -24.29 11.53
N ARG A 344 -7.47 -25.55 11.64
CA ARG A 344 -8.58 -25.93 12.54
C ARG A 344 -8.25 -25.76 14.02
N ASN A 345 -7.00 -25.92 14.43
CA ASN A 345 -6.60 -25.61 15.81
C ASN A 345 -6.56 -24.10 16.00
N LEU A 346 -5.98 -23.34 15.08
CA LEU A 346 -5.90 -21.87 15.19
C LEU A 346 -7.29 -21.21 15.21
N SER A 347 -8.29 -21.79 14.54
CA SER A 347 -9.65 -21.26 14.55
C SER A 347 -10.37 -21.40 15.90
N THR A 348 -9.85 -22.21 16.83
CA THR A 348 -10.40 -22.26 18.21
C THR A 348 -10.10 -20.99 18.98
N VAL A 349 -9.06 -20.25 18.59
CA VAL A 349 -8.68 -18.98 19.23
C VAL A 349 -9.56 -17.84 18.76
N GLY A 350 -9.94 -17.83 17.48
CA GLY A 350 -10.79 -16.79 16.94
C GLY A 350 -10.93 -16.84 15.41
N PRO A 351 -11.78 -15.98 14.85
CA PRO A 351 -12.01 -15.95 13.41
C PRO A 351 -10.79 -15.41 12.66
N MET A 352 -10.61 -15.97 11.47
CA MET A 352 -9.47 -15.72 10.60
C MET A 352 -9.97 -15.31 9.22
N ASP A 353 -9.14 -14.57 8.49
CA ASP A 353 -9.42 -14.28 7.11
C ASP A 353 -9.36 -15.58 6.27
N PRO A 354 -10.19 -15.69 5.22
CA PRO A 354 -10.26 -16.90 4.40
C PRO A 354 -8.98 -17.15 3.59
N PHE A 355 -8.10 -16.14 3.48
CA PHE A 355 -6.85 -16.24 2.75
C PHE A 355 -5.73 -16.75 3.65
N VAL A 356 -5.45 -18.05 3.51
CA VAL A 356 -4.30 -18.71 4.13
C VAL A 356 -3.17 -18.81 3.10
N THR A 357 -1.95 -18.43 3.48
CA THR A 357 -0.78 -18.58 2.60
C THR A 357 0.11 -19.70 3.11
N THR A 358 0.35 -20.70 2.27
CA THR A 358 1.30 -21.78 2.53
C THR A 358 2.62 -21.50 1.81
N GLY A 359 3.73 -21.74 2.48
CA GLY A 359 5.07 -21.58 1.93
C GLY A 359 5.90 -22.81 2.24
N SER A 360 6.40 -23.47 1.19
CA SER A 360 7.30 -24.61 1.35
C SER A 360 8.38 -24.54 0.27
N SER A 361 9.55 -23.98 0.62
CA SER A 361 10.73 -24.11 -0.23
C SER A 361 11.20 -25.56 -0.22
N SER A 362 11.54 -26.13 -1.38
CA SER A 362 12.11 -27.48 -1.50
C SER A 362 13.41 -27.64 -0.69
N GLN A 363 14.13 -26.55 -0.44
CA GLN A 363 15.37 -26.52 0.33
C GLN A 363 15.14 -26.36 1.84
N SER A 364 13.97 -25.87 2.26
CA SER A 364 13.64 -25.71 3.68
C SER A 364 13.28 -27.06 4.30
N ARG A 365 13.85 -27.36 5.48
CA ARG A 365 13.46 -28.50 6.33
C ARG A 365 12.15 -28.28 7.07
N ARG A 366 11.58 -27.07 6.99
CA ARG A 366 10.34 -26.70 7.66
C ARG A 366 9.28 -26.33 6.64
N SER A 367 8.05 -26.73 6.92
CA SER A 367 6.85 -26.20 6.29
C SER A 367 6.44 -24.93 7.01
N LYS A 368 5.88 -23.96 6.27
CA LYS A 368 5.37 -22.70 6.81
C LYS A 368 3.92 -22.49 6.38
N LEU A 369 3.12 -22.07 7.34
CA LEU A 369 1.73 -21.68 7.21
C LEU A 369 1.61 -20.27 7.75
N THR A 370 0.93 -19.41 7.02
CA THR A 370 0.69 -18.05 7.49
C THR A 370 -0.79 -17.75 7.45
N VAL A 371 -1.31 -17.27 8.58
CA VAL A 371 -2.73 -17.01 8.78
C VAL A 371 -2.90 -15.59 9.31
N ARG A 372 -4.00 -14.94 8.95
CA ARG A 372 -4.37 -13.62 9.46
C ARG A 372 -5.64 -13.75 10.28
N PHE A 373 -5.57 -13.35 11.54
CA PHE A 373 -6.73 -13.20 12.40
C PHE A 373 -7.43 -11.88 12.10
N VAL A 374 -8.72 -11.83 12.36
CA VAL A 374 -9.49 -10.59 12.29
C VAL A 374 -8.95 -9.58 13.32
N ASP A 375 -8.73 -10.06 14.55
CA ASP A 375 -8.31 -9.26 15.70
C ASP A 375 -6.87 -9.56 16.13
N ILE A 376 -6.20 -8.55 16.68
CA ILE A 376 -4.79 -8.67 17.08
C ILE A 376 -4.65 -9.54 18.34
N GLU A 377 -5.64 -9.51 19.21
CA GLU A 377 -5.73 -10.26 20.46
C GLU A 377 -5.70 -11.76 20.18
N HIS A 378 -6.42 -12.23 19.15
CA HIS A 378 -6.40 -13.63 18.73
C HIS A 378 -5.03 -14.04 18.16
N ALA A 379 -4.35 -13.15 17.44
CA ALA A 379 -2.98 -13.43 17.00
C ALA A 379 -2.00 -13.58 18.18
N ILE A 380 -2.19 -12.79 19.25
CA ILE A 380 -1.40 -12.89 20.48
C ILE A 380 -1.73 -14.20 21.22
N ALA A 381 -3.02 -14.48 21.41
CA ALA A 381 -3.47 -15.70 22.08
C ALA A 381 -3.02 -16.97 21.35
N ALA A 382 -3.07 -16.99 20.01
CA ALA A 382 -2.60 -18.13 19.23
C ALA A 382 -1.11 -18.42 19.42
N VAL A 383 -0.28 -17.38 19.59
CA VAL A 383 1.14 -17.55 19.91
C VAL A 383 1.29 -18.12 21.32
N GLN A 384 0.56 -17.59 22.29
CA GLN A 384 0.62 -18.06 23.69
C GLN A 384 0.16 -19.51 23.86
N GLU A 385 -0.87 -19.91 23.10
CA GLU A 385 -1.49 -21.23 23.23
C GLU A 385 -0.75 -22.31 22.44
N PHE A 386 -0.29 -22.01 21.22
CA PHE A 386 0.20 -23.03 20.29
C PHE A 386 1.71 -23.03 20.05
N ASP A 387 2.45 -22.00 20.47
CA ASP A 387 3.90 -22.03 20.31
C ASP A 387 4.54 -23.14 21.17
N GLU A 388 5.52 -23.81 20.58
CA GLU A 388 6.19 -25.00 21.11
C GLU A 388 5.31 -26.22 21.44
N GLN A 389 4.01 -26.19 21.13
CA GLN A 389 3.09 -27.30 21.39
C GLN A 389 3.29 -28.47 20.41
N PRO A 390 2.92 -29.71 20.81
CA PRO A 390 2.91 -30.87 19.93
C PRO A 390 2.07 -30.66 18.66
N LEU A 391 2.50 -31.23 17.52
CA LEU A 391 1.70 -31.20 16.29
C LEU A 391 0.47 -32.11 16.42
N PRO A 392 -0.69 -31.71 15.87
CA PRO A 392 -1.93 -32.50 15.97
C PRO A 392 -1.84 -33.88 15.28
N PHE A 393 -0.98 -34.02 14.28
CA PHE A 393 -0.75 -35.26 13.53
C PHE A 393 0.57 -35.96 13.89
N PHE A 394 1.40 -35.37 14.76
CA PHE A 394 2.70 -35.93 15.13
C PHE A 394 3.17 -35.41 16.51
N PRO A 395 2.79 -36.08 17.61
CA PRO A 395 3.02 -35.58 18.98
C PRO A 395 4.48 -35.35 19.37
N GLN A 396 5.42 -36.04 18.71
CA GLN A 396 6.86 -35.86 18.96
C GLN A 396 7.44 -34.63 18.24
N GLY A 397 6.71 -34.06 17.28
CA GLY A 397 7.07 -32.83 16.60
C GLY A 397 6.45 -31.63 17.29
N LYS A 398 7.14 -30.48 17.22
CA LYS A 398 6.65 -29.21 17.77
C LYS A 398 6.20 -28.28 16.66
N LEU A 399 5.11 -27.56 16.92
CA LEU A 399 4.69 -26.39 16.17
C LEU A 399 5.42 -25.16 16.72
N THR A 400 5.85 -24.27 15.84
CA THR A 400 6.36 -22.96 16.22
C THR A 400 5.41 -21.91 15.68
N VAL A 401 4.91 -21.03 16.54
CA VAL A 401 3.88 -20.05 16.22
C VAL A 401 4.40 -18.67 16.62
N GLN A 402 4.52 -17.77 15.64
CA GLN A 402 5.10 -16.45 15.86
C GLN A 402 4.24 -15.38 15.21
N GLN A 403 4.02 -14.28 15.92
CA GLN A 403 3.33 -13.12 15.38
C GLN A 403 4.19 -12.44 14.30
N VAL A 404 3.55 -11.90 13.27
CA VAL A 404 4.20 -11.21 12.15
C VAL A 404 3.74 -9.76 12.15
N SER A 405 4.69 -8.83 12.17
CA SER A 405 4.45 -7.41 11.91
C SER A 405 4.52 -7.15 10.41
N THR A 406 3.52 -6.45 9.87
CA THR A 406 3.41 -6.11 8.45
C THR A 406 3.19 -4.61 8.29
N ILE A 407 3.98 -3.96 7.44
CA ILE A 407 3.83 -2.56 7.02
C ILE A 407 3.68 -2.52 5.50
N ARG A 408 2.80 -1.67 4.97
CA ARG A 408 2.60 -1.44 3.53
C ARG A 408 2.69 0.05 3.22
N MET A 409 3.37 0.41 2.14
CA MET A 409 3.54 1.81 1.70
C MET A 409 3.65 1.91 0.17
N CYS A 410 3.45 3.12 -0.35
CA CYS A 410 3.57 3.47 -1.77
C CYS A 410 4.48 4.68 -1.96
N ILE A 411 5.40 4.61 -2.91
CA ILE A 411 6.23 5.75 -3.33
C ILE A 411 6.25 5.93 -4.85
N PRO A 412 6.40 7.15 -5.38
CA PRO A 412 6.53 7.38 -6.82
C PRO A 412 7.69 6.60 -7.44
N ASN A 413 7.52 6.07 -8.64
CA ASN A 413 8.56 5.27 -9.29
C ASN A 413 9.85 6.08 -9.53
N HIS A 414 9.75 7.36 -9.88
CA HIS A 414 10.95 8.19 -10.10
C HIS A 414 11.78 8.39 -8.82
N ILE A 415 11.13 8.52 -7.65
CA ILE A 415 11.79 8.56 -6.34
C ILE A 415 12.47 7.21 -6.04
N PHE A 416 11.74 6.10 -6.23
CA PHE A 416 12.31 4.76 -6.04
C PHE A 416 13.54 4.54 -6.93
N THR A 417 13.45 4.90 -8.20
CA THR A 417 14.53 4.73 -9.17
C THR A 417 15.75 5.57 -8.78
N ALA A 418 15.56 6.83 -8.39
CA ALA A 418 16.65 7.69 -7.92
C ALA A 418 17.30 7.17 -6.62
N ALA A 419 16.51 6.63 -5.70
CA ALA A 419 16.98 6.08 -4.43
C ALA A 419 17.47 4.62 -4.51
N SER A 420 17.44 3.99 -5.69
CA SER A 420 17.58 2.54 -5.84
C SER A 420 18.87 1.97 -5.23
N GLN A 421 20.02 2.62 -5.42
CA GLN A 421 21.31 2.17 -4.88
C GLN A 421 21.31 2.16 -3.35
N ASP A 422 20.78 3.21 -2.72
CA ASP A 422 20.70 3.31 -1.27
C ASP A 422 19.66 2.32 -0.70
N ILE A 423 18.55 2.11 -1.41
CA ILE A 423 17.55 1.09 -1.05
C ILE A 423 18.17 -0.32 -1.13
N GLU A 424 18.95 -0.62 -2.17
CA GLU A 424 19.65 -1.89 -2.32
C GLU A 424 20.68 -2.11 -1.20
N ALA A 425 21.32 -1.06 -0.70
CA ALA A 425 22.21 -1.16 0.45
C ALA A 425 21.48 -1.61 1.73
N LEU A 426 20.19 -1.28 1.88
CA LEU A 426 19.38 -1.71 3.02
C LEU A 426 19.05 -3.22 3.00
N TYR A 427 19.22 -3.90 1.86
CA TYR A 427 18.82 -5.30 1.71
C TYR A 427 19.61 -6.26 2.60
N GLY A 428 20.88 -5.95 2.86
CA GLY A 428 21.73 -6.69 3.79
C GLY A 428 21.14 -6.65 5.20
N ASP A 429 20.94 -5.43 5.71
CA ASP A 429 20.38 -5.18 7.04
C ASP A 429 19.01 -5.83 7.21
N TRP A 430 18.11 -5.69 6.22
CA TRP A 430 16.80 -6.32 6.27
C TRP A 430 16.90 -7.84 6.36
N LYS A 431 17.82 -8.46 5.61
CA LYS A 431 18.04 -9.90 5.65
C LYS A 431 18.61 -10.36 7.00
N GLU A 432 19.56 -9.63 7.56
CA GLU A 432 20.15 -9.91 8.88
C GLU A 432 19.12 -9.77 10.00
N ASP A 433 18.26 -8.76 9.89
CA ASP A 433 17.17 -8.49 10.83
C ASP A 433 15.90 -9.35 10.57
N TRP A 434 15.97 -10.30 9.62
CA TRP A 434 14.88 -11.21 9.24
C TRP A 434 13.59 -10.50 8.79
N VAL A 435 13.75 -9.33 8.17
CA VAL A 435 12.70 -8.55 7.53
C VAL A 435 12.61 -8.91 6.05
N TYR A 436 11.44 -9.37 5.64
CA TYR A 436 11.09 -9.72 4.28
C TYR A 436 10.42 -8.54 3.62
N THR A 437 11.01 -8.05 2.54
CA THR A 437 10.46 -6.93 1.77
C THR A 437 9.96 -7.40 0.42
N THR A 438 8.73 -7.05 0.07
CA THR A 438 8.13 -7.26 -1.27
C THR A 438 7.94 -5.90 -1.94
N ILE A 439 8.43 -5.75 -3.16
CA ILE A 439 8.33 -4.51 -3.95
C ILE A 439 7.62 -4.83 -5.26
N SER A 440 6.60 -4.04 -5.62
CA SER A 440 5.85 -4.23 -6.85
C SER A 440 6.70 -3.98 -8.11
N LYS A 441 6.24 -4.53 -9.25
CA LYS A 441 6.87 -4.30 -10.56
C LYS A 441 6.75 -2.84 -11.01
N GLU A 442 7.66 -2.41 -11.87
CA GLU A 442 7.80 -1.03 -12.39
C GLU A 442 6.66 -0.56 -13.31
N LYS A 443 5.73 -1.44 -13.70
CA LYS A 443 4.65 -1.09 -14.65
C LYS A 443 3.65 -0.07 -14.10
N LYS A 444 3.76 0.29 -12.83
CA LYS A 444 2.87 1.24 -12.14
C LYS A 444 3.60 2.58 -11.94
N PRO A 445 2.89 3.71 -11.94
CA PRO A 445 3.48 5.02 -11.64
C PRO A 445 4.09 5.09 -10.22
N PHE A 446 3.70 4.18 -9.33
CA PHE A 446 4.19 4.03 -7.96
C PHE A 446 4.65 2.60 -7.70
N ARG A 447 5.59 2.44 -6.75
CA ARG A 447 5.98 1.15 -6.20
C ARG A 447 5.28 0.92 -4.87
N HIS A 448 4.60 -0.20 -4.74
CA HIS A 448 4.09 -0.70 -3.47
C HIS A 448 5.20 -1.49 -2.79
N ILE A 449 5.54 -1.12 -1.56
CA ILE A 449 6.50 -1.82 -0.72
C ILE A 449 5.77 -2.40 0.48
N LYS A 450 6.08 -3.66 0.81
CA LYS A 450 5.57 -4.36 1.97
C LYS A 450 6.73 -4.90 2.79
N PHE A 451 6.81 -4.53 4.07
CA PHE A 451 7.78 -5.07 5.03
C PHE A 451 7.07 -6.07 5.94
N GLU A 452 7.63 -7.27 6.09
CA GLU A 452 7.12 -8.30 7.00
C GLU A 452 8.24 -8.91 7.83
N GLY A 453 8.01 -9.10 9.13
CA GLY A 453 8.99 -9.72 9.99
C GLY A 453 8.40 -10.19 11.31
N GLN A 454 9.09 -11.11 11.97
CA GLN A 454 8.65 -11.68 13.25
C GLN A 454 9.06 -10.82 14.45
N ILE A 455 10.05 -9.95 14.29
CA ILE A 455 10.51 -9.02 15.32
C ILE A 455 9.99 -7.62 14.98
N HIS A 456 9.05 -7.12 15.79
CA HIS A 456 8.36 -5.86 15.55
C HIS A 456 9.31 -4.68 15.36
N ASP A 457 10.20 -4.43 16.32
CA ASP A 457 11.11 -3.28 16.32
C ASP A 457 12.02 -3.25 15.09
N LYS A 458 12.36 -4.44 14.56
CA LYS A 458 13.18 -4.57 13.35
C LYS A 458 12.41 -4.19 12.09
N VAL A 459 11.12 -4.53 12.01
CA VAL A 459 10.25 -4.11 10.90
C VAL A 459 10.06 -2.60 10.91
N VAL A 460 9.85 -2.00 12.10
CA VAL A 460 9.75 -0.53 12.24
C VAL A 460 11.05 0.15 11.86
N LYS A 461 12.19 -0.35 12.34
CA LYS A 461 13.51 0.16 11.97
C LYS A 461 13.74 0.09 10.45
N ALA A 462 13.35 -1.01 9.80
CA ALA A 462 13.50 -1.19 8.36
C ALA A 462 12.66 -0.17 7.56
N GLN A 463 11.41 0.06 7.98
CA GLN A 463 10.54 1.09 7.41
C GLN A 463 11.14 2.48 7.59
N ALA A 464 11.55 2.85 8.81
CA ALA A 464 12.11 4.18 9.08
C ALA A 464 13.41 4.44 8.29
N ALA A 465 14.26 3.42 8.15
CA ALA A 465 15.46 3.51 7.31
C ALA A 465 15.11 3.72 5.84
N PHE A 466 14.11 2.99 5.33
CA PHE A 466 13.61 3.17 3.97
C PHE A 466 13.04 4.58 3.75
N GLU A 467 12.19 5.07 4.64
CA GLU A 467 11.62 6.42 4.56
C GLU A 467 12.70 7.49 4.57
N THR A 468 13.72 7.34 5.44
CA THR A 468 14.87 8.24 5.49
C THR A 468 15.62 8.28 4.16
N VAL A 469 15.86 7.12 3.54
CA VAL A 469 16.50 7.03 2.23
C VAL A 469 15.64 7.72 1.16
N THR A 470 14.35 7.42 1.12
CA THR A 470 13.44 7.98 0.09
C THR A 470 13.11 9.46 0.28
N ALA A 471 13.22 9.97 1.50
CA ALA A 471 13.08 11.40 1.77
C ALA A 471 14.24 12.19 1.15
N GLY A 472 15.42 11.58 1.00
CA GLY A 472 16.61 12.23 0.47
C GLY A 472 17.29 13.16 1.46
N GLU A 473 18.50 13.57 1.10
CA GLU A 473 19.38 14.39 1.94
C GLU A 473 19.05 15.88 1.79
N LEU A 474 18.75 16.55 2.90
CA LEU A 474 18.49 17.99 2.91
C LEU A 474 19.74 18.77 2.49
N LEU A 475 19.58 19.64 1.50
CA LEU A 475 20.62 20.58 1.10
C LEU A 475 20.64 21.79 2.03
N CYS A 476 21.76 21.99 2.70
CA CYS A 476 22.02 23.14 3.54
C CYS A 476 23.35 23.82 3.19
N GLU A 477 23.42 25.12 3.43
CA GLU A 477 24.64 25.94 3.41
C GLU A 477 24.70 26.71 4.74
N ASP A 478 25.84 26.66 5.43
CA ASP A 478 26.03 27.26 6.77
C ASP A 478 24.93 26.91 7.81
N GLY A 479 24.33 25.73 7.68
CA GLY A 479 23.26 25.24 8.56
C GLY A 479 21.85 25.72 8.21
N ALA A 480 21.70 26.60 7.21
CA ALA A 480 20.40 27.01 6.68
C ALA A 480 20.01 26.18 5.44
N PRO A 481 18.72 25.85 5.24
CA PRO A 481 18.26 25.18 4.02
C PRO A 481 18.58 26.02 2.78
N LEU A 482 19.12 25.36 1.75
CA LEU A 482 19.45 26.00 0.50
C LEU A 482 18.18 26.28 -0.32
N TRP A 483 17.97 27.53 -0.70
CA TRP A 483 16.80 27.97 -1.47
C TRP A 483 17.10 29.22 -2.29
N SER A 484 16.41 29.37 -3.43
CA SER A 484 16.45 30.56 -4.29
C SER A 484 15.04 30.91 -4.77
N ALA A 485 14.79 32.19 -5.03
CA ALA A 485 13.48 32.65 -5.49
C ALA A 485 13.06 31.99 -6.82
N SER A 486 14.02 31.76 -7.72
CA SER A 486 13.80 31.08 -9.00
C SER A 486 13.36 29.61 -8.87
N LEU A 487 13.52 28.99 -7.70
CA LEU A 487 13.05 27.61 -7.45
C LEU A 487 11.59 27.56 -7.01
N ALA A 488 11.08 28.65 -6.43
CA ALA A 488 9.66 28.78 -6.12
C ALA A 488 8.83 28.79 -7.42
N THR A 489 9.40 29.37 -8.48
CA THR A 489 8.88 29.37 -9.84
C THR A 489 9.55 28.32 -10.71
N LYS A 490 9.22 28.23 -12.00
CA LYS A 490 9.97 27.42 -12.97
C LYS A 490 10.92 28.34 -13.76
N ALA A 491 11.70 29.13 -13.03
CA ALA A 491 12.65 30.11 -13.56
C ALA A 491 13.99 29.49 -14.01
N TRP A 492 14.94 30.35 -14.40
CA TRP A 492 16.30 29.96 -14.78
C TRP A 492 16.94 28.96 -13.82
N ALA A 493 16.95 29.25 -12.51
CA ALA A 493 17.61 28.39 -11.53
C ALA A 493 16.94 27.00 -11.44
N TYR A 494 15.61 26.93 -11.61
CA TYR A 494 14.90 25.65 -11.71
C TYR A 494 15.37 24.85 -12.92
N HIS A 495 15.42 25.47 -14.10
CA HIS A 495 15.85 24.80 -15.33
C HIS A 495 17.32 24.37 -15.28
N GLU A 496 18.18 25.21 -14.75
CA GLU A 496 19.60 24.92 -14.63
C GLU A 496 19.84 23.81 -13.58
N MET A 497 19.08 23.79 -12.49
CA MET A 497 19.05 22.67 -11.53
C MET A 497 18.59 21.37 -12.20
N ARG A 498 17.57 21.39 -13.07
CA ARG A 498 17.16 20.19 -13.84
C ARG A 498 18.24 19.70 -14.82
N LYS A 499 19.10 20.58 -15.34
CA LYS A 499 20.27 20.16 -16.11
C LYS A 499 21.31 19.49 -15.22
N ILE A 500 21.58 20.05 -14.04
CA ILE A 500 22.48 19.45 -13.05
C ILE A 500 22.00 18.04 -12.66
N GLU A 501 20.70 17.85 -12.45
CA GLU A 501 20.10 16.53 -12.22
C GLU A 501 20.42 15.54 -13.33
N HIS A 502 20.16 15.93 -14.58
CA HIS A 502 20.42 15.10 -15.75
C HIS A 502 21.91 14.75 -15.88
N ASP A 503 22.78 15.75 -15.77
CA ASP A 503 24.22 15.61 -16.02
C ASP A 503 24.92 14.80 -14.92
N LEU A 504 24.45 14.91 -13.68
CA LEU A 504 25.02 14.18 -12.54
C LEU A 504 24.27 12.88 -12.22
N GLY A 505 23.13 12.62 -12.88
CA GLY A 505 22.27 11.47 -12.60
C GLY A 505 21.68 11.48 -11.18
N VAL A 506 21.42 12.66 -10.64
CA VAL A 506 20.78 12.87 -9.33
C VAL A 506 19.34 13.35 -9.51
N LEU A 507 18.53 13.24 -8.46
CA LEU A 507 17.19 13.81 -8.38
C LEU A 507 17.15 14.81 -7.24
N VAL A 508 16.72 16.03 -7.53
CA VAL A 508 16.45 17.10 -6.57
C VAL A 508 14.94 17.16 -6.35
N LEU A 509 14.53 16.77 -5.15
CA LEU A 509 13.18 16.98 -4.66
C LEU A 509 13.06 18.43 -4.18
N CYS A 510 12.13 19.17 -4.77
CA CYS A 510 11.87 20.57 -4.41
C CYS A 510 10.59 20.66 -3.58
N ASP A 511 10.72 20.98 -2.30
CA ASP A 511 9.58 21.33 -1.45
C ASP A 511 9.42 22.85 -1.43
N LYS A 512 8.49 23.34 -2.24
CA LYS A 512 8.21 24.78 -2.39
C LYS A 512 7.56 25.40 -1.16
N GLN A 513 6.83 24.61 -0.38
CA GLN A 513 6.16 25.11 0.83
C GLN A 513 7.17 25.33 1.95
N ARG A 514 8.05 24.35 2.16
CA ARG A 514 9.10 24.42 3.19
C ARG A 514 10.33 25.20 2.72
N ARG A 515 10.41 25.55 1.43
CA ARG A 515 11.58 26.18 0.79
C ARG A 515 12.84 25.35 1.03
N THR A 516 12.75 24.06 0.74
CA THR A 516 13.85 23.12 0.94
C THR A 516 14.09 22.26 -0.29
N LEU A 517 15.36 21.95 -0.54
CA LEU A 517 15.79 21.01 -1.57
C LEU A 517 16.34 19.74 -0.94
N ARG A 518 16.04 18.58 -1.52
CA ARG A 518 16.59 17.30 -1.07
C ARG A 518 17.19 16.51 -2.23
N LEU A 519 18.33 15.88 -2.01
CA LEU A 519 19.01 15.05 -3.00
C LEU A 519 18.72 13.56 -2.83
N LEU A 520 18.51 12.91 -3.97
CA LEU A 520 18.49 11.47 -4.16
C LEU A 520 19.41 11.10 -5.33
N GLY A 521 19.98 9.90 -5.32
CA GLY A 521 20.88 9.43 -6.38
C GLY A 521 22.21 8.92 -5.85
N PRO A 522 23.20 8.73 -6.74
CA PRO A 522 24.50 8.20 -6.37
C PRO A 522 25.24 9.12 -5.39
N ARG A 523 25.60 8.60 -4.21
CA ARG A 523 26.28 9.37 -3.14
C ARG A 523 27.59 10.02 -3.58
N ALA A 524 28.31 9.40 -4.51
CA ALA A 524 29.53 9.96 -5.09
C ALA A 524 29.31 11.32 -5.77
N MET A 525 28.10 11.59 -6.26
CA MET A 525 27.75 12.83 -6.97
C MET A 525 27.23 13.94 -6.06
N PHE A 526 26.92 13.64 -4.79
CA PHE A 526 26.28 14.60 -3.87
C PHE A 526 27.14 15.83 -3.61
N GLY A 527 28.46 15.68 -3.49
CA GLY A 527 29.38 16.80 -3.31
C GLY A 527 29.32 17.79 -4.48
N SER A 528 29.41 17.28 -5.72
CA SER A 528 29.31 18.09 -6.93
C SER A 528 27.92 18.71 -7.08
N ALA A 529 26.86 17.95 -6.85
CA ALA A 529 25.49 18.44 -6.94
C ALA A 529 25.26 19.59 -5.94
N ARG A 530 25.67 19.41 -4.68
CA ARG A 530 25.56 20.45 -3.64
C ARG A 530 26.30 21.72 -4.03
N GLU A 531 27.55 21.60 -4.49
CA GLU A 531 28.36 22.77 -4.88
C GLU A 531 27.72 23.54 -6.05
N GLN A 532 27.26 22.83 -7.10
CA GLN A 532 26.66 23.46 -8.27
C GLN A 532 25.30 24.09 -7.95
N ILE A 533 24.46 23.42 -7.16
CA ILE A 533 23.16 23.95 -6.74
C ILE A 533 23.34 25.14 -5.79
N ALA A 534 24.33 25.11 -4.90
CA ALA A 534 24.65 26.25 -4.02
C ALA A 534 25.10 27.48 -4.82
N LYS A 535 26.01 27.31 -5.78
CA LYS A 535 26.40 28.39 -6.71
C LYS A 535 25.21 28.96 -7.47
N LEU A 536 24.28 28.10 -7.89
CA LEU A 536 23.08 28.48 -8.60
C LEU A 536 22.10 29.26 -7.71
N CYS A 537 21.91 28.85 -6.45
CA CYS A 537 21.05 29.56 -5.52
C CYS A 537 21.65 30.91 -5.10
N ASN A 538 22.94 30.96 -4.79
CA ASN A 538 23.65 32.18 -4.40
C ASN A 538 23.84 33.16 -5.57
N GLY A 539 23.88 32.64 -6.79
CA GLY A 539 23.96 33.43 -8.02
C GLY A 539 22.61 33.94 -8.51
N ASP A 540 21.49 33.60 -7.87
CA ASP A 540 20.15 34.02 -8.28
C ASP A 540 19.89 35.48 -7.84
N PRO A 541 19.82 36.45 -8.77
CA PRO A 541 19.61 37.85 -8.39
C PRO A 541 18.13 38.16 -8.08
N ARG A 542 17.23 37.17 -8.17
CA ARG A 542 15.79 37.36 -8.02
C ARG A 542 15.37 37.30 -6.55
N CYS A 543 14.41 38.14 -6.20
CA CYS A 543 13.69 38.09 -4.94
C CYS A 543 12.40 37.28 -5.09
N GLU A 544 11.96 36.62 -4.01
CA GLU A 544 10.67 35.92 -3.95
C GLU A 544 9.65 36.83 -3.28
N PHE A 545 8.60 37.19 -4.00
CA PHE A 545 7.47 37.95 -3.50
C PHE A 545 6.18 37.13 -3.57
N SER A 546 5.19 37.51 -2.77
CA SER A 546 3.88 36.85 -2.78
C SER A 546 2.75 37.86 -2.84
N ILE A 547 1.79 37.63 -3.74
CA ILE A 547 0.51 38.33 -3.78
C ILE A 547 -0.53 37.37 -3.20
N PRO A 548 -1.12 37.65 -2.03
CA PRO A 548 -2.16 36.80 -1.46
C PRO A 548 -3.42 36.87 -2.32
N ILE A 549 -4.05 35.71 -2.53
CA ILE A 549 -5.35 35.61 -3.16
C ILE A 549 -6.38 35.60 -2.04
N ASP A 550 -7.23 36.63 -2.01
CA ASP A 550 -8.31 36.71 -1.03
C ASP A 550 -9.26 35.52 -1.20
N HIS A 551 -9.54 34.84 -0.10
CA HIS A 551 -10.44 33.68 -0.08
C HIS A 551 -11.91 34.08 -0.27
N HIS A 552 -12.25 35.35 -0.04
CA HIS A 552 -13.56 35.91 -0.35
C HIS A 552 -13.77 36.16 -1.85
N ASP A 553 -12.69 36.26 -2.63
CA ASP A 553 -12.80 36.34 -4.09
C ASP A 553 -12.92 34.93 -4.70
N GLY A 554 -14.16 34.43 -4.72
CA GLY A 554 -14.48 33.10 -5.23
C GLY A 554 -14.15 32.90 -6.72
N ASP A 555 -14.03 33.98 -7.50
CA ASP A 555 -13.75 33.92 -8.93
C ASP A 555 -12.26 34.05 -9.27
N ALA A 556 -11.43 34.58 -8.35
CA ALA A 556 -10.00 34.80 -8.57
C ALA A 556 -9.25 33.54 -9.05
N LEU A 557 -9.41 32.42 -8.35
CA LEU A 557 -8.74 31.17 -8.73
C LEU A 557 -9.25 30.67 -10.09
N ARG A 558 -10.57 30.70 -10.30
CA ARG A 558 -11.17 30.26 -11.56
C ARG A 558 -10.68 31.10 -12.73
N TRP A 559 -10.57 32.42 -12.54
CA TRP A 559 -10.05 33.34 -13.54
C TRP A 559 -8.57 33.06 -13.87
N LEU A 560 -7.74 32.80 -12.84
CA LEU A 560 -6.34 32.41 -13.04
C LEU A 560 -6.22 31.13 -13.88
N LEU A 561 -7.00 30.11 -13.53
CA LEU A 561 -7.01 28.82 -14.25
C LEU A 561 -7.57 28.95 -15.68
N ALA A 562 -8.52 29.86 -15.91
CA ALA A 562 -9.14 30.09 -17.20
C ALA A 562 -8.24 30.82 -18.23
N GLY A 563 -7.01 31.18 -17.86
CA GLY A 563 -6.07 31.88 -18.75
C GLY A 563 -5.40 33.09 -18.09
N GLY A 564 -5.92 33.57 -16.96
CA GLY A 564 -5.40 34.76 -16.28
C GLY A 564 -3.97 34.57 -15.78
N TYR A 565 -3.61 33.36 -15.37
CA TYR A 565 -2.24 33.00 -15.01
C TYR A 565 -1.28 33.17 -16.19
N GLN A 566 -1.67 32.73 -17.38
CA GLN A 566 -0.84 32.81 -18.59
C GLN A 566 -0.73 34.25 -19.08
N ASP A 567 -1.80 35.05 -18.99
CA ASP A 567 -1.73 36.46 -19.37
C ASP A 567 -0.89 37.28 -18.38
N LEU A 568 -0.97 36.97 -17.08
CA LEU A 568 -0.06 37.53 -16.08
C LEU A 568 1.39 37.15 -16.39
N GLY A 569 1.64 35.87 -16.73
CA GLY A 569 2.94 35.39 -17.16
C GLY A 569 3.45 36.04 -18.46
N ARG A 570 2.58 36.40 -19.42
CA ARG A 570 2.99 37.18 -20.61
C ARG A 570 3.39 38.61 -20.25
N THR A 571 2.82 39.17 -19.18
CA THR A 571 3.07 40.54 -18.72
C THR A 571 4.39 40.64 -17.95
N VAL A 572 4.64 39.68 -17.05
CA VAL A 572 5.77 39.74 -16.11
C VAL A 572 6.92 38.79 -16.51
N GLY A 573 6.59 37.70 -17.19
CA GLY A 573 7.48 36.57 -17.52
C GLY A 573 6.87 35.27 -17.01
N LEU A 574 6.64 34.29 -17.89
CA LEU A 574 6.03 33.00 -17.52
C LEU A 574 6.90 32.22 -16.53
N ASP A 575 8.21 32.41 -16.62
CA ASP A 575 9.20 31.82 -15.73
C ASP A 575 9.27 32.54 -14.38
N LYS A 576 8.67 33.75 -14.26
CA LYS A 576 8.70 34.58 -13.04
C LYS A 576 7.47 34.42 -12.15
N VAL A 577 6.45 33.69 -12.59
CA VAL A 577 5.19 33.55 -11.86
C VAL A 577 4.97 32.07 -11.53
N ALA A 578 4.46 31.80 -10.33
CA ALA A 578 3.92 30.49 -9.96
C ALA A 578 2.65 30.65 -9.14
N LEU A 579 1.76 29.67 -9.26
CA LEU A 579 0.52 29.63 -8.51
C LEU A 579 0.65 28.58 -7.40
N ASP A 580 0.62 29.03 -6.14
CA ASP A 580 0.57 28.16 -4.97
C ASP A 580 -0.88 28.09 -4.48
N ILE A 581 -1.53 26.98 -4.83
CA ILE A 581 -2.90 26.66 -4.43
C ILE A 581 -2.98 25.86 -3.13
N ALA A 582 -1.88 25.22 -2.73
CA ALA A 582 -1.85 24.28 -1.61
C ALA A 582 -1.75 25.00 -0.25
N SER A 583 -1.10 26.17 -0.25
CA SER A 583 -1.06 27.09 0.89
C SER A 583 -2.41 27.77 1.13
N GLN A 584 -2.70 28.10 2.39
CA GLN A 584 -3.88 28.87 2.79
C GLN A 584 -3.42 30.07 3.63
N PRO A 585 -3.69 31.32 3.19
CA PRO A 585 -4.36 31.69 1.94
C PRO A 585 -3.54 31.30 0.69
N ARG A 586 -4.23 31.06 -0.43
CA ARG A 586 -3.59 30.82 -1.74
C ARG A 586 -2.78 32.04 -2.15
N ARG A 587 -1.73 31.86 -2.95
CA ARG A 587 -0.85 32.97 -3.33
C ARG A 587 -0.28 32.83 -4.75
N LEU A 588 -0.10 33.98 -5.40
CA LEU A 588 0.76 34.09 -6.58
C LEU A 588 2.17 34.39 -6.09
N ILE A 589 3.13 33.55 -6.49
CA ILE A 589 4.54 33.73 -6.20
C ILE A 589 5.18 34.43 -7.39
N ILE A 590 5.90 35.52 -7.13
CA ILE A 590 6.64 36.30 -8.13
C ILE A 590 8.13 36.18 -7.82
N SER A 591 8.90 35.59 -8.73
CA SER A 591 10.36 35.56 -8.64
C SER A 591 10.96 36.61 -9.59
N GLY A 592 11.55 37.68 -9.05
CA GLY A 592 12.10 38.74 -9.88
C GLY A 592 12.53 39.97 -9.11
N THR A 593 12.38 41.13 -9.73
CA THR A 593 12.67 42.45 -9.14
C THR A 593 11.41 43.07 -8.52
N ASP A 594 11.55 44.13 -7.72
CA ASP A 594 10.40 44.91 -7.24
C ASP A 594 9.54 45.46 -8.39
N HIS A 595 10.13 45.76 -9.55
CA HIS A 595 9.39 46.18 -10.73
C HIS A 595 8.50 45.05 -11.28
N ASP A 596 8.98 43.81 -11.25
CA ASP A 596 8.18 42.64 -11.63
C ASP A 596 7.00 42.44 -10.68
N LEU A 597 7.21 42.64 -9.37
CA LEU A 597 6.14 42.62 -8.38
C LEU A 597 5.11 43.72 -8.64
N GLN A 598 5.54 44.97 -8.87
CA GLN A 598 4.64 46.09 -9.15
C GLN A 598 3.80 45.85 -10.41
N ASN A 599 4.41 45.32 -11.47
CA ASN A 599 3.70 44.97 -12.69
C ASN A 599 2.69 43.83 -12.44
N ALA A 600 3.07 42.81 -11.66
CA ALA A 600 2.18 41.71 -11.29
C ALA A 600 0.99 42.18 -10.45
N GLN A 601 1.23 43.03 -9.45
CA GLN A 601 0.19 43.63 -8.60
C GLN A 601 -0.76 44.49 -9.43
N ASN A 602 -0.22 45.39 -10.26
CA ASN A 602 -1.03 46.23 -11.13
C ASN A 602 -1.90 45.39 -12.08
N TYR A 603 -1.36 44.32 -12.66
CA TYR A 603 -2.15 43.41 -13.50
C TYR A 603 -3.23 42.68 -12.70
N TRP A 604 -2.87 42.15 -11.52
CA TRP A 604 -3.78 41.44 -10.62
C TRP A 604 -4.95 42.33 -10.18
N ASP A 605 -4.68 43.56 -9.75
CA ASP A 605 -5.68 44.52 -9.28
C ASP A 605 -6.65 44.95 -10.40
N HIS A 606 -6.18 44.93 -11.65
CA HIS A 606 -6.97 45.28 -12.83
C HIS A 606 -7.51 44.07 -13.63
N ARG A 607 -7.44 42.85 -13.08
CA ARG A 607 -7.87 41.61 -13.76
C ARG A 607 -9.29 41.66 -14.31
N TYR A 608 -10.20 42.40 -13.67
CA TYR A 608 -11.58 42.58 -14.11
C TYR A 608 -11.73 43.25 -15.48
N LYS A 609 -10.68 43.91 -16.00
CA LYS A 609 -10.67 44.46 -17.36
C LYS A 609 -10.63 43.37 -18.44
N ASN A 610 -10.16 42.17 -18.10
CA ASN A 610 -10.19 40.99 -18.98
C ASN A 610 -10.82 39.80 -18.23
N PRO A 611 -12.15 39.78 -18.05
CA PRO A 611 -12.82 38.79 -17.21
C PRO A 611 -12.80 37.37 -17.82
N ASN A 612 -12.58 37.25 -19.13
CA ASN A 612 -12.57 35.98 -19.85
C ASN A 612 -11.27 35.84 -20.67
N PRO A 613 -10.13 35.59 -20.00
CA PRO A 613 -8.88 35.33 -20.68
C PRO A 613 -9.05 34.12 -21.59
N LYS A 614 -8.47 34.18 -22.80
CA LYS A 614 -8.55 33.10 -23.78
C LYS A 614 -7.25 32.34 -23.79
N TRP A 615 -7.27 31.13 -23.22
CA TRP A 615 -6.16 30.20 -23.26
C TRP A 615 -6.63 28.79 -23.63
N SER A 616 -5.83 28.10 -24.45
CA SER A 616 -6.01 26.68 -24.73
C SER A 616 -4.75 25.93 -24.33
N ILE A 617 -4.92 24.90 -23.50
CA ILE A 617 -3.86 24.00 -23.07
C ILE A 617 -3.47 23.11 -24.25
N GLN A 618 -2.18 23.03 -24.57
CA GLN A 618 -1.68 22.17 -25.64
C GLN A 618 -1.56 20.71 -25.17
N PRO A 619 -1.57 19.72 -26.09
CA PRO A 619 -1.30 18.33 -25.74
C PRO A 619 0.04 18.18 -25.01
N GLY A 620 0.05 17.49 -23.87
CA GLY A 620 1.24 17.29 -23.05
C GLY A 620 1.47 18.34 -21.96
N GLN A 621 0.72 19.45 -21.97
CA GLN A 621 0.82 20.48 -20.94
C GLN A 621 -0.05 20.19 -19.71
N CYS A 622 0.44 20.61 -18.54
CA CYS A 622 -0.24 20.53 -17.26
C CYS A 622 -1.39 21.53 -17.20
N ASN A 623 -2.55 21.06 -16.74
CA ASN A 623 -3.77 21.87 -16.62
C ASN A 623 -3.70 22.93 -15.51
N LEU A 624 -2.74 22.82 -14.59
CA LEU A 624 -2.56 23.77 -13.49
C LEU A 624 -1.51 24.84 -13.81
N CYS A 625 -0.28 24.44 -14.13
CA CYS A 625 0.80 25.40 -14.39
C CYS A 625 0.92 25.85 -15.86
N GLY A 626 0.24 25.18 -16.80
CA GLY A 626 0.29 25.50 -18.23
C GLY A 626 1.62 25.16 -18.94
N LEU A 627 2.52 24.46 -18.25
CA LEU A 627 3.83 24.04 -18.77
C LEU A 627 3.83 22.54 -19.07
N ASP A 628 4.84 22.04 -19.78
CA ASP A 628 4.97 20.61 -20.07
C ASP A 628 4.93 19.78 -18.77
N ALA A 629 4.12 18.73 -18.79
CA ALA A 629 3.81 17.95 -17.60
C ALA A 629 5.00 17.10 -17.16
N GLU A 630 5.61 17.48 -16.04
CA GLU A 630 6.72 16.77 -15.43
C GLU A 630 6.19 15.60 -14.57
N TYR A 631 6.66 14.39 -14.86
CA TYR A 631 6.11 13.15 -14.29
C TYR A 631 4.57 13.13 -14.42
N PRO A 632 4.04 12.98 -15.66
CA PRO A 632 2.64 13.24 -15.97
C PRO A 632 1.67 12.32 -15.21
N VAL A 633 0.69 12.94 -14.55
CA VAL A 633 -0.46 12.29 -13.92
C VAL A 633 -1.71 12.56 -14.76
N ARG A 634 -2.42 11.50 -15.14
CA ARG A 634 -3.69 11.60 -15.88
C ARG A 634 -4.86 11.18 -15.01
N THR A 635 -5.80 12.10 -14.83
CA THR A 635 -7.02 11.88 -14.04
C THR A 635 -8.05 11.05 -14.82
N GLY A 636 -9.03 10.46 -14.12
CA GLY A 636 -10.13 9.73 -14.74
C GLY A 636 -11.05 10.57 -15.64
N CYS A 637 -11.02 11.91 -15.52
CA CYS A 637 -11.67 12.83 -16.46
C CYS A 637 -10.80 13.20 -17.68
N GLY A 638 -9.57 12.66 -17.78
CA GLY A 638 -8.70 12.80 -18.94
C GLY A 638 -7.72 13.97 -18.89
N HIS A 639 -7.77 14.82 -17.85
CA HIS A 639 -6.88 15.97 -17.66
C HIS A 639 -5.51 15.55 -17.12
N LEU A 640 -4.49 16.26 -17.59
CA LEU A 640 -3.07 15.99 -17.36
C LEU A 640 -2.46 17.00 -16.37
N TYR A 641 -1.66 16.53 -15.42
CA TYR A 641 -0.98 17.35 -14.42
C TYR A 641 0.49 16.92 -14.27
N CYS A 642 1.34 17.84 -13.79
CA CYS A 642 2.60 17.40 -13.17
C CYS A 642 2.26 16.64 -11.87
N THR A 643 3.10 15.69 -11.44
CA THR A 643 2.89 14.99 -10.16
C THR A 643 2.75 15.98 -8.99
N THR A 644 3.63 16.98 -8.91
CA THR A 644 3.58 18.01 -7.85
C THR A 644 2.34 18.89 -7.93
N CYS A 645 1.94 19.33 -9.12
CA CYS A 645 0.71 20.09 -9.32
C CYS A 645 -0.55 19.30 -8.95
N PHE A 646 -0.54 17.98 -9.18
CA PHE A 646 -1.65 17.11 -8.78
C PHE A 646 -1.75 17.01 -7.25
N GLU A 647 -0.60 16.85 -6.58
CA GLU A 647 -0.52 16.84 -5.12
C GLU A 647 -0.95 18.18 -4.50
N ASP A 648 -0.48 19.31 -5.06
CA ASP A 648 -0.89 20.66 -4.65
C ASP A 648 -2.40 20.88 -4.80
N MET A 649 -3.00 20.35 -5.87
CA MET A 649 -4.45 20.38 -6.09
C MET A 649 -5.20 19.56 -5.03
N CYS A 650 -4.66 18.41 -4.62
CA CYS A 650 -5.22 17.61 -3.54
C CYS A 650 -5.14 18.36 -2.19
N PHE A 651 -3.99 18.97 -1.86
CA PHE A 651 -3.83 19.78 -0.66
C PHE A 651 -4.70 21.04 -0.65
N SER A 652 -4.87 21.69 -1.81
CA SER A 652 -5.78 22.83 -2.00
C SER A 652 -7.21 22.42 -1.64
N GLY A 653 -7.71 21.31 -2.19
CA GLY A 653 -9.05 20.81 -1.90
C GLY A 653 -9.28 20.46 -0.42
N ALA A 654 -8.23 20.02 0.27
CA ALA A 654 -8.28 19.68 1.69
C ALA A 654 -8.23 20.87 2.65
N GLY A 655 -7.61 21.97 2.25
CA GLY A 655 -7.38 23.13 3.09
C GLY A 655 -8.40 24.25 2.96
N THR A 656 -9.27 24.23 1.96
CA THR A 656 -10.16 25.35 1.69
C THR A 656 -11.41 25.29 2.56
N PRO A 657 -11.69 26.32 3.38
CA PRO A 657 -12.94 26.41 4.12
C PRO A 657 -14.08 26.81 3.17
N VAL A 658 -14.41 25.94 2.22
CA VAL A 658 -15.62 26.04 1.37
C VAL A 658 -16.70 25.14 1.95
N PRO A 659 -18.00 25.47 1.81
CA PRO A 659 -19.09 24.71 2.45
C PRO A 659 -19.03 23.19 2.27
N GLU A 660 -18.45 22.73 1.14
CA GLU A 660 -18.21 21.31 0.86
C GLU A 660 -16.74 21.10 0.45
N PRO A 661 -15.82 20.85 1.40
CA PRO A 661 -14.42 20.59 1.08
C PRO A 661 -14.34 19.29 0.28
N ALA A 662 -13.69 19.34 -0.87
CA ALA A 662 -13.54 18.19 -1.75
C ALA A 662 -12.38 18.38 -2.72
N ILE A 663 -11.72 17.28 -3.05
CA ILE A 663 -10.69 17.24 -4.08
C ILE A 663 -11.34 17.10 -5.45
N ARG A 664 -11.15 18.12 -6.28
CA ARG A 664 -11.79 18.27 -7.58
C ARG A 664 -10.73 18.53 -8.66
N CYS A 665 -11.02 18.06 -9.87
CA CYS A 665 -10.20 18.36 -11.03
C CYS A 665 -10.32 19.84 -11.42
N TYR A 666 -9.19 20.53 -11.60
CA TYR A 666 -9.11 21.92 -12.09
C TYR A 666 -8.93 22.03 -13.62
N GLY A 667 -9.23 20.96 -14.35
CA GLY A 667 -9.18 20.92 -15.81
C GLY A 667 -10.13 21.91 -16.48
N ASP A 668 -9.92 22.17 -17.77
CA ASP A 668 -10.72 23.08 -18.58
C ASP A 668 -10.81 24.51 -18.01
N GLY A 669 -9.72 24.97 -17.41
CA GLY A 669 -9.63 26.28 -16.77
C GLY A 669 -10.48 26.38 -15.51
N GLY A 670 -10.41 25.37 -14.65
CA GLY A 670 -11.20 25.28 -13.42
C GLY A 670 -12.68 24.99 -13.63
N LYS A 671 -13.10 24.57 -14.84
CA LYS A 671 -14.51 24.26 -15.15
C LYS A 671 -14.86 22.79 -14.95
N CYS A 672 -13.88 21.88 -15.03
CA CYS A 672 -14.15 20.45 -14.93
C CYS A 672 -14.83 20.11 -13.59
N MET A 673 -14.20 20.46 -12.46
CA MET A 673 -14.72 20.34 -11.09
C MET A 673 -15.24 18.94 -10.69
N LYS A 674 -14.97 17.92 -11.51
CA LYS A 674 -15.32 16.53 -11.24
C LYS A 674 -14.56 16.06 -10.00
N LEU A 675 -15.27 15.39 -9.10
CA LEU A 675 -14.66 14.71 -7.96
C LEU A 675 -13.65 13.69 -8.46
N LEU A 676 -12.45 13.72 -7.89
CA LEU A 676 -11.46 12.69 -8.15
C LEU A 676 -11.84 11.43 -7.38
N THR A 677 -11.65 10.27 -8.01
CA THR A 677 -11.92 9.04 -7.28
C THR A 677 -10.88 8.82 -6.19
N MET A 678 -11.25 8.15 -5.11
CA MET A 678 -10.30 7.82 -4.05
C MET A 678 -9.12 6.99 -4.57
N THR A 679 -9.37 6.06 -5.49
CA THR A 679 -8.33 5.30 -6.19
C THR A 679 -7.42 6.22 -7.00
N ASN A 680 -7.97 7.20 -7.73
CA ASN A 680 -7.16 8.17 -8.47
C ASN A 680 -6.28 9.02 -7.54
N ILE A 681 -6.74 9.35 -6.34
CA ILE A 681 -5.90 10.08 -5.37
C ILE A 681 -4.80 9.14 -4.87
N GLN A 682 -5.14 7.97 -4.32
CA GLN A 682 -4.17 7.00 -3.77
C GLN A 682 -3.09 6.57 -4.77
N GLU A 683 -3.46 6.36 -6.04
CA GLU A 683 -2.53 5.93 -7.09
C GLU A 683 -1.63 7.06 -7.59
N ASN A 684 -1.84 8.30 -7.17
CA ASN A 684 -1.11 9.47 -7.69
C ASN A 684 -0.50 10.37 -6.61
N VAL A 685 -0.64 10.04 -5.33
CA VAL A 685 0.10 10.68 -4.22
C VAL A 685 0.84 9.63 -3.40
N SER A 686 1.90 10.02 -2.69
CA SER A 686 2.59 9.11 -1.75
C SER A 686 1.66 8.69 -0.59
N SER A 687 1.92 7.54 0.04
CA SER A 687 1.13 7.14 1.22
C SER A 687 1.16 8.18 2.34
N PHE A 688 2.30 8.81 2.56
CA PHE A 688 2.43 9.88 3.55
C PHE A 688 1.59 11.11 3.19
N ALA A 689 1.67 11.57 1.94
CA ALA A 689 0.86 12.70 1.46
C ALA A 689 -0.65 12.40 1.54
N LEU A 690 -1.06 11.18 1.18
CA LEU A 690 -2.46 10.75 1.31
C LEU A 690 -2.98 10.89 2.74
N GLU A 691 -2.24 10.37 3.73
CA GLU A 691 -2.66 10.45 5.13
C GLU A 691 -2.74 11.91 5.61
N LEU A 692 -1.79 12.77 5.22
CA LEU A 692 -1.85 14.20 5.51
C LEU A 692 -3.05 14.89 4.86
N ILE A 693 -3.37 14.55 3.60
CA ILE A 693 -4.54 15.06 2.88
C ILE A 693 -5.81 14.66 3.62
N LEU A 694 -5.97 13.38 3.98
CA LEU A 694 -7.13 12.89 4.71
C LEU A 694 -7.28 13.52 6.09
N GLU A 695 -6.17 13.70 6.83
CA GLU A 695 -6.20 14.40 8.11
C GLU A 695 -6.62 15.86 7.95
N ARG A 696 -6.12 16.55 6.91
CA ARG A 696 -6.48 17.94 6.61
C ARG A 696 -7.94 18.07 6.20
N MET A 697 -8.45 17.17 5.34
CA MET A 697 -9.87 17.07 4.98
C MET A 697 -10.74 16.95 6.24
N PHE A 698 -10.36 16.06 7.15
CA PHE A 698 -11.10 15.85 8.39
C PHE A 698 -11.05 17.05 9.34
N LYS A 699 -9.88 17.69 9.50
CA LYS A 699 -9.76 18.93 10.30
C LYS A 699 -10.67 20.04 9.75
N THR A 700 -10.66 20.24 8.43
CA THR A 700 -11.53 21.22 7.77
C THR A 700 -13.00 20.89 8.01
N PHE A 701 -13.40 19.63 7.82
CA PHE A 701 -14.77 19.17 8.11
C PHE A 701 -15.19 19.46 9.57
N VAL A 702 -14.38 19.10 10.56
CA VAL A 702 -14.69 19.38 11.98
C VAL A 702 -14.83 20.88 12.23
N SER A 703 -13.94 21.71 11.67
CA SER A 703 -13.99 23.17 11.83
C SER A 703 -15.25 23.81 11.23
N GLN A 704 -15.84 23.17 10.21
CA GLN A 704 -17.04 23.63 9.50
C GLN A 704 -18.34 23.12 10.09
N ASN A 705 -18.27 22.10 10.96
CA ASN A 705 -19.44 21.52 11.63
C ASN A 705 -19.27 21.61 13.17
N PRO A 706 -18.95 22.80 13.74
CA PRO A 706 -18.71 22.96 15.18
C PRO A 706 -19.95 22.68 16.05
N GLU A 707 -21.14 22.68 15.45
CA GLU A 707 -22.41 22.31 16.08
C GLU A 707 -22.61 20.79 16.19
N GLN A 708 -21.86 20.00 15.42
CA GLN A 708 -21.92 18.53 15.46
C GLN A 708 -20.65 17.92 16.06
N TYR A 709 -19.48 18.51 15.80
CA TYR A 709 -18.19 17.96 16.19
C TYR A 709 -17.25 19.04 16.72
N ARG A 710 -16.54 18.76 17.81
CA ARG A 710 -15.53 19.66 18.37
C ARG A 710 -14.27 18.91 18.79
N LEU A 711 -13.16 19.63 18.84
CA LEU A 711 -11.91 19.17 19.40
C LEU A 711 -11.91 19.40 20.92
N CYS A 712 -11.25 18.50 21.65
CA CYS A 712 -10.96 18.70 23.06
C CYS A 712 -10.15 20.01 23.24
N PRO A 713 -10.53 20.89 24.18
CA PRO A 713 -9.82 22.16 24.40
C PRO A 713 -8.47 21.99 25.10
N THR A 714 -8.17 20.82 25.68
CA THR A 714 -6.88 20.55 26.34
C THR A 714 -5.73 20.71 25.35
N ASN A 715 -4.73 21.50 25.71
CA ASN A 715 -3.52 21.65 24.91
C ASN A 715 -2.90 20.28 24.63
N THR A 716 -2.47 20.03 23.39
CA THR A 716 -1.93 18.75 22.88
C THR A 716 -2.92 17.58 22.75
N CYS A 717 -4.17 17.72 23.22
CA CYS A 717 -5.19 16.71 23.03
C CYS A 717 -5.92 16.95 21.71
N GLU A 718 -5.85 15.99 20.79
CA GLU A 718 -6.51 16.13 19.49
C GLU A 718 -7.85 15.42 19.41
N GLN A 719 -8.31 14.78 20.49
CA GLN A 719 -9.55 14.00 20.52
C GLN A 719 -10.76 14.81 20.02
N VAL A 720 -11.47 14.27 19.03
CA VAL A 720 -12.77 14.79 18.57
C VAL A 720 -13.90 14.15 19.38
N TYR A 721 -14.93 14.93 19.67
CA TYR A 721 -16.17 14.48 20.29
C TYR A 721 -17.40 15.04 19.58
N ARG A 722 -18.54 14.36 19.73
CA ARG A 722 -19.83 14.78 19.16
C ARG A 722 -20.51 15.74 20.12
N VAL A 723 -20.99 16.85 19.60
CA VAL A 723 -21.86 17.79 20.31
C VAL A 723 -23.27 17.20 20.28
N LYS A 724 -23.88 16.94 21.44
CA LYS A 724 -25.29 16.56 21.49
C LYS A 724 -26.13 17.79 21.20
N MET A 725 -26.99 17.73 20.18
CA MET A 725 -27.97 18.78 19.95
C MET A 725 -29.08 18.67 21.00
N THR A 726 -29.11 19.58 21.96
CA THR A 726 -30.29 19.79 22.82
C THR A 726 -31.36 20.54 22.02
N PRO A 727 -32.59 20.01 21.89
CA PRO A 727 -33.70 20.75 21.30
C PRO A 727 -33.94 22.06 22.08
N ALA A 728 -34.29 23.13 21.37
CA ALA A 728 -34.56 24.43 21.99
C ALA A 728 -35.60 24.29 23.12
N GLY A 729 -35.25 24.74 24.33
CA GLY A 729 -36.11 24.70 25.52
C GLY A 729 -36.00 23.44 26.39
N ILE A 730 -35.15 22.46 26.06
CA ILE A 730 -34.89 21.27 26.88
C ILE A 730 -33.51 21.38 27.53
N LYS A 731 -33.48 21.49 28.86
CA LYS A 731 -32.22 21.51 29.64
C LYS A 731 -31.51 20.14 29.49
N PRO A 732 -30.17 20.11 29.29
CA PRO A 732 -29.41 18.87 29.38
C PRO A 732 -29.68 18.19 30.73
N THR A 733 -29.85 16.87 30.73
CA THR A 733 -30.07 16.09 31.97
C THR A 733 -28.85 16.13 32.89
N ASP A 734 -27.64 16.24 32.33
CA ASP A 734 -26.38 16.38 33.04
C ASP A 734 -25.57 17.60 32.53
N GLU A 735 -24.95 18.33 33.45
CA GLU A 735 -24.17 19.55 33.17
C GLU A 735 -22.80 19.24 32.50
N PHE A 736 -22.32 18.01 32.65
CA PHE A 736 -21.11 17.48 32.03
C PHE A 736 -21.39 16.11 31.42
N GLU A 737 -21.44 16.02 30.09
CA GLU A 737 -21.80 14.78 29.40
C GLU A 737 -20.64 14.11 28.69
N PHE A 738 -19.51 14.80 28.51
CA PHE A 738 -18.37 14.26 27.80
C PHE A 738 -17.10 14.24 28.66
N ASN A 739 -16.59 13.03 28.89
CA ASN A 739 -15.26 12.80 29.46
C ASN A 739 -14.32 12.41 28.34
N CYS A 740 -13.28 13.21 28.11
CA CYS A 740 -12.30 12.93 27.07
C CYS A 740 -11.54 11.64 27.39
N PRO A 741 -11.58 10.59 26.54
CA PRO A 741 -10.88 9.33 26.81
C PRO A 741 -9.35 9.45 26.77
N GLN A 742 -8.81 10.50 26.13
CA GLN A 742 -7.37 10.71 26.00
C GLN A 742 -6.76 11.45 27.20
N CYS A 743 -7.41 12.50 27.68
CA CYS A 743 -6.88 13.35 28.75
C CYS A 743 -7.73 13.35 30.03
N ASN A 744 -8.83 12.58 30.06
CA ASN A 744 -9.79 12.49 31.16
C ASN A 744 -10.44 13.83 31.58
N LEU A 745 -10.36 14.85 30.72
CA LEU A 745 -11.01 16.14 30.97
C LEU A 745 -12.53 15.99 30.80
N ALA A 746 -13.28 16.35 31.84
CA ALA A 746 -14.73 16.49 31.79
C ALA A 746 -15.10 17.85 31.17
N LEU A 747 -15.94 17.82 30.14
CA LEU A 747 -16.41 19.00 29.42
C LEU A 747 -17.90 19.23 29.66
N CYS A 748 -18.25 20.50 29.81
CA CYS A 748 -19.65 20.92 29.86
C CYS A 748 -20.39 20.60 28.58
N SER A 749 -21.60 20.08 28.71
CA SER A 749 -22.51 19.84 27.59
C SER A 749 -22.97 21.15 26.92
N THR A 750 -23.03 22.26 27.66
CA THR A 750 -23.49 23.58 27.19
C THR A 750 -22.35 24.45 26.65
N CYS A 751 -21.32 24.75 27.47
CA CYS A 751 -20.27 25.68 27.07
C CYS A 751 -19.05 25.03 26.42
N HIS A 752 -18.93 23.69 26.47
CA HIS A 752 -17.80 22.92 25.94
C HIS A 752 -16.42 23.29 26.53
N VAL A 753 -16.41 23.94 27.69
CA VAL A 753 -15.22 24.23 28.48
C VAL A 753 -15.23 23.33 29.73
N SER A 754 -14.05 23.09 30.30
CA SER A 754 -13.95 22.49 31.62
C SER A 754 -13.96 23.59 32.67
N HIS A 755 -14.86 23.49 33.63
CA HIS A 755 -14.95 24.40 34.77
C HIS A 755 -14.73 23.64 36.07
N GLU A 756 -14.11 24.31 37.04
CA GLU A 756 -13.89 23.79 38.39
C GLU A 756 -15.17 23.82 39.23
N THR A 757 -16.14 24.66 38.84
CA THR A 757 -17.43 24.82 39.51
C THR A 757 -18.44 23.78 39.05
N ILE A 758 -19.37 23.45 39.95
CA ILE A 758 -20.47 22.51 39.67
C ILE A 758 -21.42 23.08 38.59
N HIS A 759 -21.49 24.42 38.47
CA HIS A 759 -22.38 25.10 37.53
C HIS A 759 -21.64 25.84 36.40
N CYS A 760 -22.24 25.82 35.21
CA CYS A 760 -21.78 26.48 33.99
C CYS A 760 -22.16 27.98 33.98
N PRO A 761 -21.20 28.92 33.85
CA PRO A 761 -21.47 30.37 33.87
C PRO A 761 -22.41 30.87 32.76
N LEU A 762 -22.47 30.18 31.60
CA LEU A 762 -23.42 30.51 30.54
C LEU A 762 -24.88 30.22 30.91
N ARG A 763 -25.11 29.45 31.99
CA ARG A 763 -26.44 29.10 32.48
C ARG A 763 -27.05 30.21 33.34
N GLU A 764 -26.22 31.02 34.01
CA GLU A 764 -26.66 32.16 34.83
C GLU A 764 -27.12 33.35 33.95
N ILE A 765 -26.55 33.51 32.75
CA ILE A 765 -26.85 34.64 31.85
C ILE A 765 -28.26 34.49 31.21
N GLU A 766 -28.74 33.27 30.98
CA GLU A 766 -30.11 33.04 30.48
C GLU A 766 -31.20 33.31 31.53
N GLU A 767 -30.89 33.22 32.84
CA GLU A 767 -31.86 33.49 33.91
C GLU A 767 -32.08 34.99 34.15
N ASP A 768 -31.11 35.85 33.80
CA ASP A 768 -31.19 37.31 33.98
C ASP A 768 -31.84 38.06 32.79
N GLU A 769 -32.08 37.40 31.64
CA GLU A 769 -32.79 37.99 30.49
C GLU A 769 -34.33 37.85 30.57
N GLU A 770 -34.87 37.15 31.57
CA GLU A 770 -36.33 37.01 31.82
C GLU A 770 -36.89 37.94 32.93
N LEU A 771 -36.20 39.04 33.28
CA LEU A 771 -36.67 40.05 34.26
C LEU A 771 -37.11 41.39 33.66
#